data_AF-A0AA97D3F9-F1
#
_entry.id   AF-A0AA97D3F9-F1
#
_cell.length_a   1.000
_cell.length_b   1.000
_cell.length_c   1.000
_cell.angle_alpha   90.00
_cell.angle_beta   90.00
_cell.angle_gamma   90.00
#
_symmetry.space_group_name_H-M   'P 1'
#
loop_
_entity.id
_entity.type
_entity.pdbx_description
1 polymer ?
#
loop_
_entity_poly.entity_id
_entity_poly.type
_entity_poly.pdbx_seq_one_letter_code
_entity_poly.pdbx_strand_id
1 'polypeptide(L)'
;MSIDLSQFFEVFFEESFEGLDAMEAELLNLVPGEEDLETINTIFRAAHSIKGGSGTFGFTSVADFTHVLETLLDQIREGSRDLTAEHVNLLLKSVDCLRALLRSLQAEQQPDLAEADELRIKFEEILGMRAATKAAASDTDSEEPVTESSRNTFQIDFKPHHHLFKTGNEPLYMISELAELGDLETQAFQDDVPDITDFAPEECFLSWRFFLTTDKEQSCIEEIFEWVEDDADITITLCGGLFGDELEETKVAQAATDTEIKEAETAAKPTAEVKKSAPVKSAAANTESTSIRVGIDKVDSLINMVGELVITQAMLSQLGEQEITEATIASLQEGLAQLAHNTRDLQENVMRIRMLPISFVFSRFPRLVRDISQKLDKQVELKLLGEQTELDKTVMEKISDPMVHLVRNSLDHGLETVEKRVAAGKDPVGTVTLNAFHQGGNIVIEIMDDGQGLNTTKIREKAIKNGLISESDDLSDNEINELIFLPGFSTADQVSDLSGRGVGMDVVRRNIEALSGSVEVSSAPGVGSTFTIRLPLTLAILDGQLVRIAEHTYIIPLISIIESLQIDISKVSRVGKDLDVLRLRDEYIPILRLYTIFNHQGAIETLDKTLLVVVESDNQKVGLLVDDLLSQQQVVIKSLEANYQKVDGVSGATILGDGRVSLIVDISGLIKLSGLKKPGSQELIIESKASLEAS
;
A
#
# COMPACT_ATOMS: atom_id res chain seq x y z
N MET A 1 -1.28 31.87 -20.89
CA MET A 1 -0.35 31.30 -19.89
C MET A 1 -0.21 29.84 -20.24
N SER A 2 1.00 29.31 -20.42
CA SER A 2 1.17 27.85 -20.49
C SER A 2 0.76 27.28 -19.13
N ILE A 3 -0.21 26.36 -19.12
CA ILE A 3 -0.54 25.61 -17.92
C ILE A 3 0.67 24.75 -17.59
N ASP A 4 1.12 24.79 -16.33
CA ASP A 4 2.23 23.97 -15.87
C ASP A 4 1.72 22.54 -15.68
N LEU A 5 1.88 21.70 -16.71
CA LEU A 5 1.38 20.32 -16.73
C LEU A 5 1.99 19.43 -15.63
N SER A 6 3.09 19.86 -15.00
CA SER A 6 3.71 19.12 -13.90
C SER A 6 2.78 18.90 -12.71
N GLN A 7 1.81 19.79 -12.47
CA GLN A 7 0.81 19.65 -11.40
C GLN A 7 -0.16 18.48 -11.61
N PHE A 8 -0.23 17.91 -12.82
CA PHE A 8 -1.08 16.77 -13.15
C PHE A 8 -0.31 15.45 -13.27
N PHE A 9 1.03 15.48 -13.20
CA PHE A 9 1.84 14.27 -13.26
C PHE A 9 1.53 13.29 -12.13
N GLU A 10 1.32 13.76 -10.89
CA GLU A 10 0.94 12.87 -9.77
C GLU A 10 -0.37 12.14 -10.03
N VAL A 11 -1.40 12.85 -10.54
CA VAL A 11 -2.71 12.26 -10.89
C VAL A 11 -2.56 11.25 -12.02
N PHE A 12 -1.82 11.59 -13.08
CA PHE A 12 -1.55 10.68 -14.19
C PHE A 12 -0.82 9.40 -13.75
N PHE A 13 0.17 9.51 -12.85
CA PHE A 13 0.86 8.34 -12.31
C PHE A 13 -0.07 7.50 -11.43
N GLU A 14 -0.89 8.12 -10.56
CA GLU A 14 -1.93 7.40 -9.79
C GLU A 14 -2.88 6.64 -10.72
N GLU A 15 -3.50 7.31 -11.70
CA GLU A 15 -4.44 6.71 -12.66
C GLU A 15 -3.79 5.61 -13.51
N SER A 16 -2.54 5.81 -13.95
CA SER A 16 -1.81 4.80 -14.73
C SER A 16 -1.46 3.57 -13.89
N PHE A 17 -1.11 3.73 -12.61
CA PHE A 17 -0.90 2.58 -11.72
C PHE A 17 -2.22 1.87 -11.39
N GLU A 18 -3.32 2.59 -11.17
CA GLU A 18 -4.66 2.00 -11.01
C GLU A 18 -5.09 1.22 -12.27
N GLY A 19 -4.85 1.77 -13.46
CA GLY A 19 -5.07 1.09 -14.73
C GLY A 19 -4.23 -0.17 -14.91
N LEU A 20 -2.94 -0.14 -14.57
CA LEU A 20 -2.07 -1.32 -14.62
C LEU A 20 -2.47 -2.40 -13.60
N ASP A 21 -2.88 -2.01 -12.40
CA ASP A 21 -3.35 -2.94 -11.36
C ASP A 21 -4.67 -3.61 -11.78
N ALA A 22 -5.59 -2.88 -12.41
CA ALA A 22 -6.82 -3.44 -13.00
C ALA A 22 -6.51 -4.38 -14.18
N MET A 23 -5.64 -3.95 -15.10
CA MET A 23 -5.19 -4.76 -16.25
C MET A 23 -4.54 -6.07 -15.79
N GLU A 24 -3.73 -6.04 -14.72
CA GLU A 24 -3.11 -7.22 -14.12
C GLU A 24 -4.14 -8.18 -13.51
N ALA A 25 -5.10 -7.67 -12.73
CA ALA A 25 -6.13 -8.49 -12.09
C ALA A 25 -6.96 -9.26 -13.13
N GLU A 26 -7.42 -8.56 -14.16
CA GLU A 26 -8.20 -9.17 -15.25
C GLU A 26 -7.37 -10.21 -16.03
N LEU A 27 -6.10 -9.92 -16.37
CA LEU A 27 -5.19 -10.88 -17.04
C LEU A 27 -4.88 -12.13 -16.22
N LEU A 28 -4.91 -12.04 -14.89
CA LEU A 28 -4.67 -13.18 -13.99
C LEU A 28 -5.88 -14.11 -13.90
N ASN A 29 -7.08 -13.54 -13.94
CA ASN A 29 -8.36 -14.28 -13.94
C ASN A 29 -8.68 -14.90 -15.32
N LEU A 30 -8.03 -14.43 -16.39
CA LEU A 30 -8.32 -14.81 -17.76
C LEU A 30 -7.86 -16.25 -18.10
N VAL A 31 -8.83 -17.11 -18.46
CA VAL A 31 -8.62 -18.49 -18.93
C VAL A 31 -8.71 -18.55 -20.46
N PRO A 32 -7.64 -18.91 -21.20
CA PRO A 32 -7.68 -19.01 -22.65
C PRO A 32 -8.71 -20.03 -23.14
N GLY A 33 -9.61 -19.61 -24.03
CA GLY A 33 -10.73 -20.40 -24.55
C GLY A 33 -12.04 -20.27 -23.76
N GLU A 34 -12.05 -19.57 -22.63
CA GLU A 34 -13.23 -19.19 -21.85
C GLU A 34 -13.27 -17.66 -21.59
N GLU A 35 -12.68 -16.87 -22.50
CA GLU A 35 -12.64 -15.42 -22.41
C GLU A 35 -14.01 -14.73 -22.53
N ASP A 36 -14.29 -13.80 -21.61
CA ASP A 36 -15.39 -12.83 -21.75
C ASP A 36 -14.89 -11.57 -22.46
N LEU A 37 -15.72 -11.05 -23.39
CA LEU A 37 -15.50 -9.77 -24.05
C LEU A 37 -15.49 -8.61 -23.05
N GLU A 38 -16.20 -8.69 -21.92
CA GLU A 38 -16.18 -7.63 -20.89
C GLU A 38 -14.80 -7.51 -20.21
N THR A 39 -14.16 -8.64 -19.90
CA THR A 39 -12.78 -8.70 -19.38
C THR A 39 -11.77 -8.15 -20.39
N ILE A 40 -11.85 -8.55 -21.67
CA ILE A 40 -10.96 -8.02 -22.72
C ILE A 40 -11.13 -6.52 -22.92
N ASN A 41 -12.37 -6.01 -22.90
CA ASN A 41 -12.64 -4.57 -23.01
C ASN A 41 -12.11 -3.77 -21.80
N THR A 42 -12.12 -4.35 -20.60
CA THR A 42 -11.55 -3.71 -19.40
C THR A 42 -10.03 -3.58 -19.50
N ILE A 43 -9.35 -4.67 -19.90
CA ILE A 43 -7.90 -4.69 -20.18
C ILE A 43 -7.53 -3.67 -21.28
N PHE A 44 -8.33 -3.62 -22.36
CA PHE A 44 -8.15 -2.68 -23.46
C PHE A 44 -8.26 -1.21 -23.00
N ARG A 45 -9.31 -0.87 -22.25
CA ARG A 45 -9.54 0.50 -21.73
C ARG A 45 -8.38 0.98 -20.86
N ALA A 46 -7.83 0.11 -20.01
CA ALA A 46 -6.66 0.43 -19.19
C ALA A 46 -5.45 0.76 -20.07
N ALA A 47 -5.12 -0.09 -21.05
CA ALA A 47 -4.02 0.16 -21.98
C ALA A 47 -4.24 1.45 -22.80
N HIS A 48 -5.42 1.64 -23.37
CA HIS A 48 -5.75 2.83 -24.18
C HIS A 48 -5.65 4.14 -23.37
N SER A 49 -6.12 4.13 -22.11
CA SER A 49 -6.00 5.27 -21.19
C SER A 49 -4.54 5.59 -20.86
N ILE A 50 -3.72 4.57 -20.58
CA ILE A 50 -2.27 4.74 -20.34
C ILE A 50 -1.55 5.28 -21.57
N LYS A 51 -1.89 4.81 -22.79
CA LYS A 51 -1.35 5.38 -24.04
C LYS A 51 -1.73 6.86 -24.16
N GLY A 52 -3.02 7.18 -24.03
CA GLY A 52 -3.53 8.54 -24.17
C GLY A 52 -2.85 9.52 -23.22
N GLY A 53 -2.88 9.23 -21.91
CA GLY A 53 -2.21 10.07 -20.91
C GLY A 53 -0.69 10.17 -21.13
N SER A 54 -0.03 9.06 -21.49
CA SER A 54 1.41 9.09 -21.80
C SER A 54 1.72 9.99 -23.00
N GLY A 55 0.86 10.01 -24.01
CA GLY A 55 0.94 10.95 -25.14
C GLY A 55 0.78 12.40 -24.68
N THR A 56 -0.28 12.71 -23.92
CA THR A 56 -0.58 14.06 -23.41
C THR A 56 0.57 14.65 -22.58
N PHE A 57 1.28 13.83 -21.78
CA PHE A 57 2.40 14.28 -20.95
C PHE A 57 3.78 14.12 -21.61
N GLY A 58 3.85 13.68 -22.88
CA GLY A 58 5.09 13.57 -23.65
C GLY A 58 5.97 12.37 -23.29
N PHE A 59 5.44 11.36 -22.60
CA PHE A 59 6.13 10.12 -22.26
C PHE A 59 6.10 9.13 -23.43
N THR A 60 6.70 9.52 -24.56
CA THR A 60 6.66 8.78 -25.84
C THR A 60 7.02 7.30 -25.71
N SER A 61 8.08 6.96 -24.95
CA SER A 61 8.48 5.56 -24.71
C SER A 61 7.38 4.68 -24.08
N VAL A 62 6.49 5.26 -23.27
CA VAL A 62 5.35 4.55 -22.67
C VAL A 62 4.20 4.47 -23.67
N ALA A 63 3.90 5.56 -24.39
CA ALA A 63 2.87 5.58 -25.43
C ALA A 63 3.18 4.57 -26.57
N ASP A 64 4.39 4.60 -27.11
CA ASP A 64 4.86 3.72 -28.19
C ASP A 64 4.79 2.24 -27.79
N PHE A 65 5.20 1.90 -26.56
CA PHE A 65 5.12 0.53 -26.07
C PHE A 65 3.67 0.10 -25.85
N THR A 66 2.84 0.95 -25.23
CA THR A 66 1.43 0.65 -24.94
C THR A 66 0.61 0.45 -26.22
N HIS A 67 0.87 1.23 -27.27
CA HIS A 67 0.24 1.06 -28.59
C HIS A 67 0.42 -0.35 -29.18
N VAL A 68 1.56 -1.00 -28.93
CA VAL A 68 1.84 -2.36 -29.41
C VAL A 68 1.04 -3.41 -28.62
N LEU A 69 0.80 -3.19 -27.33
CA LEU A 69 -0.11 -4.03 -26.53
C LEU A 69 -1.55 -3.85 -27.01
N GLU A 70 -1.97 -2.59 -27.22
CA GLU A 70 -3.31 -2.22 -27.70
C GLU A 70 -3.62 -2.90 -29.04
N THR A 71 -2.69 -2.87 -29.99
CA THR A 71 -2.82 -3.55 -31.30
C THR A 71 -3.06 -5.07 -31.16
N LEU A 72 -2.43 -5.74 -30.18
CA LEU A 72 -2.69 -7.16 -29.94
C LEU A 72 -4.07 -7.39 -29.31
N LEU A 73 -4.44 -6.55 -28.34
CA LEU A 73 -5.73 -6.61 -27.67
C LEU A 73 -6.89 -6.33 -28.64
N ASP A 74 -6.71 -5.44 -29.62
CA ASP A 74 -7.66 -5.20 -30.71
C ASP A 74 -7.89 -6.43 -31.57
N GLN A 75 -6.84 -7.10 -32.05
CA GLN A 75 -7.00 -8.32 -32.85
C GLN A 75 -7.76 -9.42 -32.09
N ILE A 76 -7.57 -9.51 -30.77
CA ILE A 76 -8.28 -10.45 -29.92
C ILE A 76 -9.74 -10.00 -29.70
N ARG A 77 -9.97 -8.71 -29.44
CA ARG A 77 -11.29 -8.09 -29.26
C ARG A 77 -12.19 -8.22 -30.49
N GLU A 78 -11.63 -8.09 -31.69
CA GLU A 78 -12.32 -8.26 -32.97
C GLU A 78 -12.53 -9.74 -33.35
N GLY A 79 -11.97 -10.69 -32.60
CA GLY A 79 -12.00 -12.11 -32.94
C GLY A 79 -11.16 -12.46 -34.18
N SER A 80 -10.23 -11.60 -34.60
CA SER A 80 -9.29 -11.89 -35.68
C SER A 80 -8.09 -12.72 -35.22
N ARG A 81 -7.92 -12.91 -33.90
CA ARG A 81 -6.91 -13.76 -33.27
C ARG A 81 -7.41 -14.40 -31.97
N ASP A 82 -7.26 -15.72 -31.85
CA ASP A 82 -7.55 -16.45 -30.61
C ASP A 82 -6.58 -16.07 -29.47
N LEU A 83 -7.08 -15.96 -28.23
CA LEU A 83 -6.21 -15.77 -27.06
C LEU A 83 -5.47 -17.07 -26.71
N THR A 84 -4.20 -16.94 -26.31
CA THR A 84 -3.37 -18.09 -25.91
C THR A 84 -2.70 -17.83 -24.56
N ALA A 85 -2.29 -18.88 -23.87
CA ALA A 85 -1.51 -18.75 -22.63
C ALA A 85 -0.17 -17.99 -22.84
N GLU A 86 0.40 -18.03 -24.06
CA GLU A 86 1.56 -17.24 -24.43
C GLU A 86 1.23 -15.74 -24.52
N HIS A 87 0.10 -15.38 -25.14
CA HIS A 87 -0.40 -13.99 -25.19
C HIS A 87 -0.63 -13.44 -23.77
N VAL A 88 -1.31 -14.18 -22.88
CA VAL A 88 -1.56 -13.75 -21.49
C VAL A 88 -0.25 -13.54 -20.72
N ASN A 89 0.70 -14.47 -20.82
CA ASN A 89 1.99 -14.35 -20.15
C ASN A 89 2.84 -13.18 -20.72
N LEU A 90 2.70 -12.85 -22.00
CA LEU A 90 3.39 -11.71 -22.61
C LEU A 90 2.77 -10.38 -22.16
N LEU A 91 1.44 -10.28 -22.12
CA LEU A 91 0.72 -9.11 -21.61
C LEU A 91 1.05 -8.83 -20.13
N LEU A 92 1.09 -9.87 -19.28
CA LEU A 92 1.52 -9.72 -17.88
C LEU A 92 2.95 -9.18 -17.74
N LYS A 93 3.89 -9.61 -18.60
CA LYS A 93 5.25 -9.04 -18.61
C LYS A 93 5.27 -7.59 -19.07
N SER A 94 4.40 -7.23 -20.00
CA SER A 94 4.30 -5.84 -20.47
C SER A 94 3.72 -4.91 -19.42
N VAL A 95 2.79 -5.39 -18.58
CA VAL A 95 2.33 -4.65 -17.39
C VAL A 95 3.48 -4.34 -16.44
N ASP A 96 4.38 -5.31 -16.18
CA ASP A 96 5.58 -5.06 -15.34
C ASP A 96 6.52 -4.04 -15.99
N CYS A 97 6.77 -4.17 -17.28
CA CYS A 97 7.60 -3.24 -18.03
C CYS A 97 7.01 -1.82 -17.97
N LEU A 98 5.72 -1.63 -18.27
CA LEU A 98 5.02 -0.35 -18.15
C LEU A 98 5.12 0.22 -16.72
N ARG A 99 4.93 -0.62 -15.70
CA ARG A 99 5.05 -0.22 -14.29
C ARG A 99 6.48 0.22 -13.93
N ALA A 100 7.51 -0.41 -14.51
CA ALA A 100 8.91 -0.03 -14.31
C ALA A 100 9.26 1.28 -15.04
N LEU A 101 8.78 1.47 -16.28
CA LEU A 101 8.94 2.70 -17.04
C LEU A 101 8.29 3.89 -16.29
N LEU A 102 7.02 3.75 -15.88
CA LEU A 102 6.29 4.79 -15.16
C LEU A 102 6.94 5.14 -13.81
N ARG A 103 7.41 4.15 -13.03
CA ARG A 103 8.15 4.41 -11.78
C ARG A 103 9.47 5.15 -12.02
N SER A 104 10.17 4.84 -13.11
CA SER A 104 11.42 5.54 -13.47
C SER A 104 11.14 7.00 -13.82
N LEU A 105 10.09 7.25 -14.60
CA LEU A 105 9.63 8.60 -14.97
C LEU A 105 9.13 9.39 -13.76
N GLN A 106 8.36 8.77 -12.86
CA GLN A 106 7.91 9.37 -11.59
C GLN A 106 9.08 9.74 -10.67
N ALA A 107 10.19 9.00 -10.73
CA ALA A 107 11.42 9.29 -9.99
C ALA A 107 12.38 10.26 -10.72
N GLU A 108 11.94 10.91 -11.81
CA GLU A 108 12.73 11.77 -12.70
C GLU A 108 14.00 11.09 -13.28
N GLN A 109 13.98 9.77 -13.44
CA GLN A 109 15.08 8.97 -13.97
C GLN A 109 14.84 8.59 -15.43
N GLN A 110 15.92 8.46 -16.21
CA GLN A 110 15.83 7.89 -17.56
C GLN A 110 15.48 6.40 -17.44
N PRO A 111 14.37 5.94 -18.04
CA PRO A 111 14.01 4.53 -18.02
C PRO A 111 15.00 3.68 -18.82
N ASP A 112 15.24 2.44 -18.37
CA ASP A 112 15.88 1.42 -19.19
C ASP A 112 14.86 0.85 -20.18
N LEU A 113 15.15 0.97 -21.48
CA LEU A 113 14.27 0.53 -22.55
C LEU A 113 14.58 -0.88 -23.05
N ALA A 114 15.65 -1.54 -22.55
CA ALA A 114 16.09 -2.84 -23.06
C ALA A 114 15.00 -3.93 -22.97
N GLU A 115 14.25 -3.99 -21.87
CA GLU A 115 13.15 -4.94 -21.70
C GLU A 115 11.92 -4.57 -22.55
N ALA A 116 11.64 -3.26 -22.71
CA ALA A 116 10.56 -2.76 -23.56
C ALA A 116 10.79 -3.10 -25.04
N ASP A 117 12.01 -2.87 -25.54
CA ASP A 117 12.41 -3.22 -26.91
C ASP A 117 12.36 -4.75 -27.15
N GLU A 118 12.84 -5.54 -26.18
CA GLU A 118 12.77 -7.00 -26.24
C GLU A 118 11.34 -7.56 -26.25
N LEU A 119 10.41 -6.94 -25.52
CA LEU A 119 9.00 -7.31 -25.52
C LEU A 119 8.32 -6.85 -26.81
N ARG A 120 8.58 -5.62 -27.25
CA ARG A 120 8.08 -5.05 -28.51
C ARG A 120 8.41 -5.93 -29.72
N ILE A 121 9.64 -6.41 -29.84
CA ILE A 121 10.05 -7.32 -30.92
C ILE A 121 9.21 -8.61 -30.92
N LYS A 122 8.88 -9.15 -29.74
CA LYS A 122 8.05 -10.37 -29.60
C LYS A 122 6.60 -10.09 -30.04
N PHE A 123 6.03 -8.93 -29.69
CA PHE A 123 4.72 -8.53 -30.21
C PHE A 123 4.73 -8.32 -31.73
N GLU A 124 5.72 -7.60 -32.29
CA GLU A 124 5.83 -7.38 -33.75
C GLU A 124 6.01 -8.70 -34.54
N GLU A 125 6.63 -9.72 -33.94
CA GLU A 125 6.68 -11.09 -34.47
C GLU A 125 5.29 -11.77 -34.43
N ILE A 126 4.58 -11.71 -33.30
CA ILE A 126 3.24 -12.28 -33.13
C ILE A 126 2.21 -11.62 -34.05
N LEU A 127 2.26 -10.29 -34.19
CA LEU A 127 1.41 -9.47 -35.05
C LEU A 127 1.73 -9.62 -36.55
N GLY A 128 2.81 -10.31 -36.91
CA GLY A 128 3.20 -10.55 -38.31
C GLY A 128 3.83 -9.35 -39.03
N MET A 129 4.03 -8.22 -38.34
CA MET A 129 4.55 -6.96 -38.92
C MET A 129 5.95 -7.11 -39.53
N ARG A 130 6.73 -8.08 -39.05
CA ARG A 130 8.10 -8.37 -39.53
C ARG A 130 8.17 -8.87 -40.98
N ALA A 131 7.06 -9.27 -41.59
CA ALA A 131 7.02 -9.69 -42.99
C ALA A 131 7.16 -8.51 -43.97
N ALA A 132 6.66 -7.32 -43.60
CA ALA A 132 6.75 -6.12 -44.43
C ALA A 132 8.18 -5.53 -44.45
N THR A 133 8.83 -5.43 -43.29
CA THR A 133 10.16 -4.79 -43.14
C THR A 133 11.32 -5.59 -43.75
N LYS A 134 11.16 -6.90 -44.02
CA LYS A 134 12.19 -7.71 -44.71
C LYS A 134 12.06 -7.76 -46.23
N ALA A 135 10.90 -7.43 -46.80
CA ALA A 135 10.72 -7.41 -48.25
C ALA A 135 11.32 -6.14 -48.90
N ALA A 136 11.45 -5.04 -48.15
CA ALA A 136 11.99 -3.77 -48.63
C ALA A 136 13.53 -3.66 -48.57
N ALA A 137 14.23 -4.68 -48.03
CA ALA A 137 15.65 -4.60 -47.69
C ALA A 137 16.60 -5.25 -48.72
N SER A 138 16.13 -5.60 -49.92
CA SER A 138 16.98 -6.21 -50.96
C SER A 138 16.61 -5.82 -52.39
N ASP A 139 16.67 -4.53 -52.71
CA ASP A 139 17.25 -4.07 -53.98
C ASP A 139 17.72 -2.60 -53.84
N THR A 140 19.02 -2.41 -53.89
CA THR A 140 19.68 -1.08 -53.92
C THR A 140 20.62 -1.03 -55.13
N ASP A 141 20.16 -0.41 -56.23
CA ASP A 141 20.92 0.64 -56.94
C ASP A 141 20.11 1.17 -58.15
N SER A 142 19.45 2.32 -58.00
CA SER A 142 19.12 3.21 -59.12
C SER A 142 18.62 4.57 -58.61
N GLU A 143 19.19 5.61 -59.21
CA GLU A 143 19.02 7.05 -58.96
C GLU A 143 17.59 7.54 -58.65
N GLU A 144 17.48 8.55 -57.78
CA GLU A 144 16.23 9.25 -57.45
C GLU A 144 15.49 9.78 -58.69
N PRO A 145 14.16 9.61 -58.71
CA PRO A 145 13.28 10.71 -59.06
C PRO A 145 12.42 11.10 -57.86
N VAL A 146 12.30 12.40 -57.62
CA VAL A 146 11.34 12.96 -56.66
C VAL A 146 9.93 12.65 -57.14
N THR A 147 9.18 11.83 -56.41
CA THR A 147 7.72 11.76 -56.54
C THR A 147 7.10 12.79 -55.60
N GLU A 148 6.55 13.85 -56.17
CA GLU A 148 5.73 14.83 -55.45
C GLU A 148 4.53 14.11 -54.79
N SER A 149 4.45 14.17 -53.46
CA SER A 149 3.25 13.76 -52.73
C SER A 149 2.12 14.73 -53.05
N SER A 150 1.11 14.29 -53.78
CA SER A 150 -0.07 15.10 -54.12
C SER A 150 -0.90 15.38 -52.85
N ARG A 151 -0.61 16.48 -52.17
CA ARG A 151 -1.42 16.94 -51.03
C ARG A 151 -2.76 17.49 -51.54
N ASN A 152 -3.83 17.11 -50.86
CA ASN A 152 -5.19 17.54 -51.11
C ASN A 152 -5.62 18.56 -50.05
N THR A 153 -6.31 19.62 -50.46
CA THR A 153 -6.89 20.59 -49.53
C THR A 153 -8.38 20.32 -49.34
N PHE A 154 -8.78 20.03 -48.12
CA PHE A 154 -10.17 19.85 -47.69
C PHE A 154 -10.67 21.09 -46.96
N GLN A 155 -11.82 21.61 -47.34
CA GLN A 155 -12.60 22.54 -46.51
C GLN A 155 -13.48 21.71 -45.57
N ILE A 156 -13.43 22.01 -44.28
CA ILE A 156 -14.23 21.38 -43.23
C ILE A 156 -15.04 22.48 -42.56
N ASP A 157 -16.35 22.46 -42.75
CA ASP A 157 -17.28 23.30 -42.00
C ASP A 157 -17.76 22.53 -40.78
N PHE A 158 -17.56 23.11 -39.58
CA PHE A 158 -17.92 22.52 -38.30
C PHE A 158 -18.79 23.49 -37.49
N LYS A 159 -20.08 23.17 -37.35
CA LYS A 159 -21.03 23.96 -36.56
C LYS A 159 -21.64 23.11 -35.45
N PRO A 160 -21.09 23.18 -34.22
CA PRO A 160 -21.69 22.56 -33.06
C PRO A 160 -23.12 23.01 -32.77
N HIS A 161 -23.93 22.09 -32.25
CA HIS A 161 -25.15 22.42 -31.53
C HIS A 161 -24.82 23.07 -30.18
N HIS A 162 -25.74 23.89 -29.67
CA HIS A 162 -25.53 24.64 -28.43
C HIS A 162 -25.18 23.77 -27.21
N HIS A 163 -25.59 22.49 -27.18
CA HIS A 163 -25.32 21.60 -26.05
C HIS A 163 -23.98 20.86 -26.10
N LEU A 164 -23.11 21.06 -27.09
CA LEU A 164 -21.85 20.30 -27.27
C LEU A 164 -20.99 20.24 -25.99
N PHE A 165 -20.79 21.36 -25.29
CA PHE A 165 -20.01 21.38 -24.06
C PHE A 165 -20.63 20.55 -22.92
N LYS A 166 -21.94 20.30 -22.96
CA LYS A 166 -22.68 19.52 -21.95
C LYS A 166 -22.55 18.01 -22.18
N THR A 167 -22.15 17.58 -23.37
CA THR A 167 -21.76 16.18 -23.66
C THR A 167 -20.28 15.91 -23.40
N GLY A 168 -19.53 16.92 -22.91
CA GLY A 168 -18.10 16.80 -22.59
C GLY A 168 -17.16 17.01 -23.77
N ASN A 169 -17.72 17.32 -24.94
CA ASN A 169 -16.98 17.53 -26.18
C ASN A 169 -16.41 18.96 -26.25
N GLU A 170 -15.10 19.06 -26.48
CA GLU A 170 -14.37 20.33 -26.56
C GLU A 170 -13.77 20.49 -27.99
N PRO A 171 -14.27 21.44 -28.79
CA PRO A 171 -13.77 21.75 -30.13
C PRO A 171 -12.26 21.89 -30.25
N LEU A 172 -11.57 22.37 -29.21
CA LEU A 172 -10.12 22.54 -29.24
C LEU A 172 -9.36 21.24 -29.51
N TYR A 173 -9.88 20.08 -29.06
CA TYR A 173 -9.24 18.78 -29.32
C TYR A 173 -9.34 18.37 -30.80
N MET A 174 -10.52 18.54 -31.42
CA MET A 174 -10.70 18.29 -32.86
C MET A 174 -9.79 19.20 -33.70
N ILE A 175 -9.60 20.45 -33.26
CA ILE A 175 -8.70 21.42 -33.92
C ILE A 175 -7.23 20.98 -33.79
N SER A 176 -6.81 20.43 -32.65
CA SER A 176 -5.43 19.90 -32.51
C SER A 176 -5.21 18.65 -33.37
N GLU A 177 -6.13 17.69 -33.37
CA GLU A 177 -6.02 16.48 -34.22
C GLU A 177 -5.95 16.84 -35.72
N LEU A 178 -6.79 17.77 -36.18
CA LEU A 178 -6.73 18.29 -37.55
C LEU A 178 -5.38 18.96 -37.88
N ALA A 179 -4.75 19.61 -36.91
CA ALA A 179 -3.44 20.24 -37.08
C ALA A 179 -2.27 19.23 -37.09
N GLU A 180 -2.47 18.02 -36.57
CA GLU A 180 -1.51 16.92 -36.69
C GLU A 180 -1.62 16.20 -38.04
N LEU A 181 -2.80 16.19 -38.66
CA LEU A 181 -3.01 15.62 -40.00
C LEU A 181 -2.36 16.42 -41.14
N GLY A 182 -2.05 17.71 -40.97
CA GLY A 182 -1.45 18.53 -42.03
C GLY A 182 -1.46 20.03 -41.78
N ASP A 183 -1.23 20.81 -42.85
CA ASP A 183 -1.22 22.26 -42.76
C ASP A 183 -2.66 22.79 -42.64
N LEU A 184 -3.02 23.30 -41.46
CA LEU A 184 -4.38 23.71 -41.09
C LEU A 184 -4.53 25.24 -41.00
N GLU A 185 -5.34 25.83 -41.87
CA GLU A 185 -5.88 27.19 -41.68
C GLU A 185 -7.24 27.13 -40.96
N THR A 186 -7.45 28.00 -39.97
CA THR A 186 -8.66 28.03 -39.14
C THR A 186 -9.34 29.39 -39.17
N GLN A 187 -10.65 29.41 -39.39
CA GLN A 187 -11.52 30.58 -39.27
C GLN A 187 -12.66 30.29 -38.29
N ALA A 188 -12.86 31.17 -37.30
CA ALA A 188 -13.97 31.08 -36.36
C ALA A 188 -15.04 32.14 -36.67
N PHE A 189 -16.31 31.76 -36.53
CA PHE A 189 -17.49 32.58 -36.71
C PHE A 189 -18.23 32.72 -35.37
N GLN A 190 -18.74 33.93 -35.12
CA GLN A 190 -19.37 34.33 -33.86
C GLN A 190 -20.78 34.90 -34.06
N ASP A 191 -21.38 34.66 -35.24
CA ASP A 191 -22.63 35.29 -35.67
C ASP A 191 -23.86 34.86 -34.85
N ASP A 192 -23.81 33.69 -34.23
CA ASP A 192 -24.88 33.13 -33.37
C ASP A 192 -24.69 33.45 -31.87
N VAL A 193 -23.69 34.28 -31.49
CA VAL A 193 -23.46 34.67 -30.07
C VAL A 193 -24.53 35.67 -29.60
N PRO A 194 -25.36 35.34 -28.59
CA PRO A 194 -26.41 36.23 -28.09
C PRO A 194 -25.85 37.39 -27.25
N ASP A 195 -26.71 38.38 -26.94
CA ASP A 195 -26.39 39.46 -25.99
C ASP A 195 -26.12 38.89 -24.58
N ILE A 196 -25.36 39.61 -23.77
CA ILE A 196 -24.91 39.17 -22.44
C ILE A 196 -26.06 38.90 -21.46
N THR A 197 -27.26 39.41 -21.73
CA THR A 197 -28.48 39.11 -20.96
C THR A 197 -29.03 37.71 -21.19
N ASP A 198 -28.80 37.15 -22.38
CA ASP A 198 -29.35 35.86 -22.83
C ASP A 198 -28.23 34.82 -23.10
N PHE A 199 -26.97 35.18 -22.81
CA PHE A 199 -25.79 34.32 -22.98
C PHE A 199 -25.70 33.24 -21.88
N ALA A 200 -25.82 31.98 -22.28
CA ALA A 200 -25.56 30.83 -21.42
C ALA A 200 -24.07 30.42 -21.53
N PRO A 201 -23.24 30.54 -20.48
CA PRO A 201 -21.81 30.23 -20.56
C PRO A 201 -21.49 28.72 -20.69
N GLU A 202 -22.51 27.87 -20.61
CA GLU A 202 -22.43 26.41 -20.74
C GLU A 202 -22.80 25.92 -22.15
N GLU A 203 -22.98 26.84 -23.12
CA GLU A 203 -23.46 26.54 -24.47
C GLU A 203 -22.51 27.03 -25.57
N CYS A 204 -22.41 26.27 -26.66
CA CYS A 204 -21.56 26.62 -27.81
C CYS A 204 -22.32 27.50 -28.80
N PHE A 205 -21.81 28.72 -29.02
CA PHE A 205 -22.34 29.67 -30.01
C PHE A 205 -21.35 29.98 -31.15
N LEU A 206 -20.18 29.33 -31.12
CA LEU A 206 -19.15 29.47 -32.14
C LEU A 206 -19.30 28.35 -33.18
N SER A 207 -18.91 28.67 -34.40
CA SER A 207 -18.74 27.70 -35.49
C SER A 207 -17.41 27.97 -36.20
N TRP A 208 -16.87 26.97 -36.87
CA TRP A 208 -15.54 27.02 -37.48
C TRP A 208 -15.57 26.56 -38.93
N ARG A 209 -14.67 27.13 -39.72
CA ARG A 209 -14.26 26.60 -41.01
C ARG A 209 -12.77 26.34 -40.96
N PHE A 210 -12.37 25.16 -41.39
CA PHE A 210 -10.98 24.77 -41.54
C PHE A 210 -10.66 24.55 -43.01
N PHE A 211 -9.41 24.85 -43.40
CA PHE A 211 -8.82 24.38 -44.64
C PHE A 211 -7.60 23.54 -44.28
N LEU A 212 -7.69 22.24 -44.47
CA LEU A 212 -6.65 21.27 -44.15
C LEU A 212 -5.97 20.78 -45.43
N THR A 213 -4.69 21.09 -45.62
CA THR A 213 -3.86 20.53 -46.70
C THR A 213 -3.07 19.33 -46.18
N THR A 214 -3.47 18.13 -46.59
CA THR A 214 -2.92 16.86 -46.10
C THR A 214 -2.63 15.86 -47.23
N ASP A 215 -1.77 14.87 -46.98
CA ASP A 215 -1.58 13.68 -47.81
C ASP A 215 -2.47 12.49 -47.38
N LYS A 216 -3.28 12.67 -46.32
CA LYS A 216 -4.23 11.67 -45.81
C LYS A 216 -5.51 11.59 -46.62
N GLU A 217 -6.18 10.44 -46.53
CA GLU A 217 -7.50 10.23 -47.13
C GLU A 217 -8.61 10.88 -46.29
N GLN A 218 -9.76 11.15 -46.91
CA GLN A 218 -10.88 11.85 -46.26
C GLN A 218 -11.42 11.09 -45.03
N SER A 219 -11.33 9.75 -45.00
CA SER A 219 -11.79 8.94 -43.87
C SER A 219 -11.06 9.29 -42.57
N CYS A 220 -9.76 9.58 -42.62
CA CYS A 220 -9.00 10.01 -41.43
C CYS A 220 -9.45 11.38 -40.88
N ILE A 221 -10.12 12.20 -41.71
CA ILE A 221 -10.73 13.47 -41.29
C ILE A 221 -12.11 13.19 -40.69
N GLU A 222 -12.87 12.27 -41.26
CA GLU A 222 -14.19 11.84 -40.76
C GLU A 222 -14.07 11.16 -39.38
N GLU A 223 -13.06 10.32 -39.16
CA GLU A 223 -12.73 9.65 -37.88
C GLU A 223 -12.52 10.63 -36.69
N ILE A 224 -12.06 11.86 -36.95
CA ILE A 224 -11.92 12.90 -35.90
C ILE A 224 -13.29 13.39 -35.41
N PHE A 225 -14.30 13.36 -36.27
CA PHE A 225 -15.63 13.92 -36.01
C PHE A 225 -16.72 12.88 -35.72
N GLU A 226 -16.46 11.57 -35.90
CA GLU A 226 -17.41 10.46 -35.66
C GLU A 226 -18.15 10.59 -34.31
N TRP A 227 -17.42 10.98 -33.27
CA TRP A 227 -17.90 11.14 -31.88
C TRP A 227 -18.88 12.31 -31.67
N VAL A 228 -18.99 13.22 -32.63
CA VAL A 228 -19.80 14.45 -32.57
C VAL A 228 -20.76 14.61 -33.75
N GLU A 229 -20.95 13.60 -34.61
CA GLU A 229 -21.89 13.65 -35.73
C GLU A 229 -23.36 13.91 -35.32
N ASP A 230 -23.78 13.41 -34.16
CA ASP A 230 -25.11 13.67 -33.58
C ASP A 230 -25.22 15.07 -32.93
N ASP A 231 -24.08 15.69 -32.59
CA ASP A 231 -23.97 16.92 -31.79
C ASP A 231 -23.49 18.15 -32.60
N ALA A 232 -23.20 18.00 -33.90
CA ALA A 232 -22.75 19.09 -34.77
C ALA A 232 -23.14 18.90 -36.24
N ASP A 233 -23.47 20.00 -36.93
CA ASP A 233 -23.53 20.05 -38.39
C ASP A 233 -22.09 20.08 -38.96
N ILE A 234 -21.63 18.97 -39.56
CA ILE A 234 -20.32 18.84 -40.20
C ILE A 234 -20.47 18.75 -41.72
N THR A 235 -19.58 19.38 -42.47
CA THR A 235 -19.51 19.22 -43.94
C THR A 235 -18.06 19.27 -44.42
N ILE A 236 -17.59 18.18 -45.04
CA ILE A 236 -16.25 18.05 -45.59
C ILE A 236 -16.32 18.13 -47.12
N THR A 237 -15.55 19.02 -47.73
CA THR A 237 -15.51 19.25 -49.19
C THR A 237 -14.07 19.31 -49.68
N LEU A 238 -13.71 18.49 -50.67
CA LEU A 238 -12.41 18.57 -51.33
C LEU A 238 -12.35 19.83 -52.24
N CYS A 239 -11.45 20.76 -51.92
CA CYS A 239 -11.28 22.03 -52.65
C CYS A 239 -10.22 21.97 -53.77
N GLY A 240 -9.43 20.88 -53.82
CA GLY A 240 -8.54 20.56 -54.95
C GLY A 240 -7.05 20.51 -54.59
N GLY A 241 -6.30 19.74 -55.39
CA GLY A 241 -4.84 19.69 -55.38
C GLY A 241 -4.23 20.45 -56.57
N LEU A 242 -2.96 20.84 -56.45
CA LEU A 242 -2.24 21.67 -57.41
C LEU A 242 -2.14 21.06 -58.83
N PHE A 243 -2.85 21.68 -59.78
CA PHE A 243 -2.30 21.94 -61.12
C PHE A 243 -2.06 23.47 -61.23
N GLY A 244 -1.00 23.86 -61.91
CA GLY A 244 -0.38 25.19 -61.75
C GLY A 244 -1.03 26.37 -62.49
N ASP A 245 -0.51 27.56 -62.16
CA ASP A 245 -0.71 28.88 -62.77
C ASP A 245 -2.15 29.30 -63.13
N GLU A 246 -2.76 30.16 -62.30
CA GLU A 246 -2.92 31.60 -62.66
C GLU A 246 -3.47 32.42 -61.47
N LEU A 247 -3.07 33.69 -61.39
CA LEU A 247 -3.67 34.71 -60.54
C LEU A 247 -5.00 35.17 -61.16
N GLU A 248 -6.08 35.29 -60.38
CA GLU A 248 -7.01 36.43 -60.53
C GLU A 248 -7.59 36.87 -59.17
N GLU A 249 -7.69 38.19 -59.00
CA GLU A 249 -8.32 38.82 -57.84
C GLU A 249 -9.85 38.70 -57.91
N THR A 250 -10.54 38.70 -56.75
CA THR A 250 -11.76 39.53 -56.67
C THR A 250 -11.98 40.13 -55.28
N LYS A 251 -11.83 41.45 -55.20
CA LYS A 251 -12.25 42.27 -54.05
C LYS A 251 -13.75 42.51 -54.10
N VAL A 252 -14.47 42.23 -53.01
CA VAL A 252 -15.66 42.99 -52.55
C VAL A 252 -15.80 42.74 -51.05
N ALA A 253 -16.10 43.67 -50.14
CA ALA A 253 -15.90 45.10 -49.96
C ALA A 253 -16.44 45.39 -48.53
N GLN A 254 -15.78 46.25 -47.75
CA GLN A 254 -16.36 46.71 -46.48
C GLN A 254 -17.60 47.57 -46.74
N ALA A 255 -18.63 47.44 -45.89
CA ALA A 255 -19.66 48.45 -45.72
C ALA A 255 -19.84 48.73 -44.22
N ALA A 256 -19.44 49.93 -43.79
CA ALA A 256 -19.56 50.40 -42.43
C ALA A 256 -20.81 51.27 -42.24
N THR A 257 -21.35 51.27 -41.01
CA THR A 257 -22.11 52.37 -40.38
C THR A 257 -22.15 52.05 -38.86
N ASP A 258 -21.64 52.87 -37.93
CA ASP A 258 -22.19 54.17 -37.45
C ASP A 258 -23.70 54.08 -37.13
N THR A 259 -24.30 54.59 -36.05
CA THR A 259 -23.99 55.62 -35.02
C THR A 259 -25.01 55.48 -33.85
N GLU A 260 -24.95 56.02 -32.62
CA GLU A 260 -24.01 56.86 -31.82
C GLU A 260 -24.46 56.83 -30.30
N ILE A 261 -23.69 57.45 -29.38
CA ILE A 261 -24.06 57.99 -28.03
C ILE A 261 -24.62 57.07 -26.89
N LYS A 262 -23.88 56.93 -25.75
CA LYS A 262 -24.09 57.75 -24.51
C LYS A 262 -23.19 57.42 -23.30
N GLU A 263 -22.66 58.50 -22.72
CA GLU A 263 -22.63 58.89 -21.29
C GLU A 263 -22.62 57.74 -20.25
N ALA A 264 -21.50 57.44 -19.59
CA ALA A 264 -20.87 58.18 -18.48
C ALA A 264 -21.61 58.10 -17.13
N GLU A 265 -21.03 57.39 -16.14
CA GLU A 265 -20.62 58.00 -14.86
C GLU A 265 -19.67 57.11 -14.02
N THR A 266 -18.66 57.79 -13.47
CA THR A 266 -17.91 57.58 -12.21
C THR A 266 -18.03 56.30 -11.36
N ALA A 267 -16.86 55.68 -11.13
CA ALA A 267 -16.15 55.57 -9.83
C ALA A 267 -16.77 54.76 -8.66
N ALA A 268 -16.01 54.17 -7.74
CA ALA A 268 -14.60 53.74 -7.67
C ALA A 268 -14.41 52.94 -6.37
N LYS A 269 -13.43 52.02 -6.30
CA LYS A 269 -12.70 51.76 -5.04
C LYS A 269 -11.36 51.04 -5.28
N PRO A 270 -10.24 51.48 -4.68
CA PRO A 270 -8.92 50.88 -4.95
C PRO A 270 -8.39 49.98 -3.81
N THR A 271 -7.67 48.95 -4.24
CA THR A 271 -6.28 48.60 -3.84
C THR A 271 -5.85 48.58 -2.36
N ALA A 272 -5.22 47.47 -1.97
CA ALA A 272 -4.09 47.46 -1.04
C ALA A 272 -3.01 46.48 -1.54
N GLU A 273 -1.77 46.96 -1.73
CA GLU A 273 -0.61 46.17 -2.15
C GLU A 273 0.08 45.47 -0.97
N VAL A 274 0.69 44.31 -1.21
CA VAL A 274 1.84 43.82 -0.41
C VAL A 274 2.98 43.38 -1.34
N LYS A 275 4.22 43.63 -0.89
CA LYS A 275 5.44 43.68 -1.71
C LYS A 275 6.06 42.31 -2.02
N LYS A 276 6.71 42.23 -3.18
CA LYS A 276 7.65 41.17 -3.56
C LYS A 276 8.90 41.14 -2.66
N SER A 277 9.42 39.94 -2.41
CA SER A 277 10.84 39.70 -2.14
C SER A 277 11.31 38.50 -2.98
N ALA A 278 12.60 38.45 -3.32
CA ALA A 278 13.19 37.50 -4.29
C ALA A 278 13.87 36.30 -3.57
N PRO A 279 14.08 35.16 -4.26
CA PRO A 279 14.19 33.86 -3.60
C PRO A 279 15.60 33.50 -3.10
N VAL A 280 15.65 32.69 -2.05
CA VAL A 280 16.83 31.95 -1.61
C VAL A 280 16.65 30.48 -1.96
N LYS A 281 17.64 29.88 -2.63
CA LYS A 281 17.65 28.43 -2.91
C LYS A 281 17.69 27.63 -1.61
N SER A 282 16.72 26.76 -1.41
CA SER A 282 16.82 25.64 -0.47
C SER A 282 16.75 24.34 -1.28
N ALA A 283 17.50 23.32 -0.84
CA ALA A 283 17.44 22.00 -1.47
C ALA A 283 16.14 21.31 -1.07
N ALA A 284 15.40 20.78 -2.03
CA ALA A 284 14.22 19.98 -1.75
C ALA A 284 14.66 18.69 -1.03
N ALA A 285 14.16 18.49 0.19
CA ALA A 285 13.96 17.16 0.72
C ALA A 285 12.57 16.72 0.23
N ASN A 286 12.46 15.49 -0.29
CA ASN A 286 11.17 14.92 -0.66
C ASN A 286 10.28 14.79 0.58
N THR A 287 9.38 15.75 0.78
CA THR A 287 8.12 15.49 1.47
C THR A 287 7.19 14.83 0.48
N GLU A 288 7.08 13.51 0.54
CA GLU A 288 5.99 12.78 -0.10
C GLU A 288 4.67 13.33 0.46
N SER A 289 3.93 14.08 -0.36
CA SER A 289 2.57 14.51 -0.07
C SER A 289 1.62 13.32 -0.25
N THR A 290 1.70 12.33 0.65
CA THR A 290 0.85 11.15 0.60
C THR A 290 -0.61 11.54 0.81
N SER A 291 -1.35 11.64 -0.30
CA SER A 291 -2.81 11.71 -0.28
C SER A 291 -3.37 10.42 0.37
N ILE A 292 -4.55 10.55 0.97
CA ILE A 292 -5.36 9.40 1.41
C ILE A 292 -6.75 9.65 0.88
N ARG A 293 -7.24 8.79 -0.04
CA ARG A 293 -8.64 8.81 -0.48
C ARG A 293 -9.50 8.26 0.66
N VAL A 294 -10.51 9.02 1.09
CA VAL A 294 -11.36 8.70 2.26
C VAL A 294 -12.81 8.58 1.81
N GLY A 295 -13.50 7.53 2.26
CA GLY A 295 -14.93 7.37 2.03
C GLY A 295 -15.75 8.50 2.67
N ILE A 296 -16.74 9.02 1.94
CA ILE A 296 -17.60 10.13 2.40
C ILE A 296 -18.33 9.75 3.71
N ASP A 297 -18.74 8.48 3.83
CA ASP A 297 -19.36 7.89 5.02
C ASP A 297 -18.49 8.02 6.28
N LYS A 298 -17.16 7.87 6.13
CA LYS A 298 -16.20 8.02 7.24
C LYS A 298 -16.05 9.48 7.66
N VAL A 299 -16.13 10.42 6.69
CA VAL A 299 -16.09 11.87 6.96
C VAL A 299 -17.37 12.34 7.65
N ASP A 300 -18.55 11.92 7.16
CA ASP A 300 -19.84 12.25 7.76
C ASP A 300 -19.96 11.71 9.20
N SER A 301 -19.43 10.51 9.45
CA SER A 301 -19.35 9.92 10.79
C SER A 301 -18.53 10.78 11.75
N LEU A 302 -17.39 11.36 11.31
CA LEU A 302 -16.63 12.32 12.12
C LEU A 302 -17.40 13.61 12.37
N ILE A 303 -18.08 14.17 11.36
CA ILE A 303 -18.85 15.41 11.50
C ILE A 303 -19.94 15.25 12.56
N ASN A 304 -20.66 14.12 12.54
CA ASN A 304 -21.66 13.78 13.56
C ASN A 304 -21.02 13.67 14.95
N MET A 305 -19.90 12.97 15.09
CA MET A 305 -19.21 12.80 16.38
C MET A 305 -18.66 14.12 16.95
N VAL A 306 -18.16 15.02 16.10
CA VAL A 306 -17.78 16.39 16.50
C VAL A 306 -19.02 17.16 16.99
N GLY A 307 -20.17 17.00 16.35
CA GLY A 307 -21.45 17.54 16.83
C GLY A 307 -21.81 17.05 18.24
N GLU A 308 -21.75 15.74 18.48
CA GLU A 308 -22.04 15.14 19.80
C GLU A 308 -21.04 15.58 20.88
N LEU A 309 -19.76 15.74 20.53
CA LEU A 309 -18.75 16.29 21.43
C LEU A 309 -19.04 17.75 21.81
N VAL A 310 -19.44 18.59 20.86
CA VAL A 310 -19.84 19.99 21.13
C VAL A 310 -21.07 20.05 22.03
N ILE A 311 -22.07 19.20 21.81
CA ILE A 311 -23.26 19.09 22.69
C ILE A 311 -22.84 18.67 24.11
N THR A 312 -21.98 17.66 24.23
CA THR A 312 -21.50 17.16 25.53
C THR A 312 -20.66 18.21 26.27
N GLN A 313 -19.80 18.95 25.56
CA GLN A 313 -19.03 20.06 26.12
C GLN A 313 -19.95 21.20 26.61
N ALA A 314 -21.00 21.54 25.85
CA ALA A 314 -21.97 22.56 26.24
C ALA A 314 -22.75 22.13 27.50
N MET A 315 -23.18 20.87 27.58
CA MET A 315 -23.83 20.30 28.77
C MET A 315 -22.91 20.38 30.00
N LEU A 316 -21.66 19.97 29.87
CA LEU A 316 -20.66 20.02 30.94
C LEU A 316 -20.37 21.46 31.38
N SER A 317 -20.31 22.42 30.45
CA SER A 317 -20.11 23.84 30.75
C SER A 317 -21.30 24.40 31.55
N GLN A 318 -22.53 24.08 31.13
CA GLN A 318 -23.76 24.49 31.83
C GLN A 318 -23.88 23.85 33.23
N LEU A 319 -23.38 22.62 33.43
CA LEU A 319 -23.29 22.00 34.76
C LEU A 319 -22.22 22.66 35.64
N GLY A 320 -21.11 23.12 35.05
CA GLY A 320 -20.05 23.85 35.76
C GLY A 320 -20.44 25.25 36.23
N GLU A 321 -21.47 25.85 35.63
CA GLU A 321 -22.04 27.15 36.06
C GLU A 321 -23.08 27.02 37.20
N GLN A 322 -23.50 25.81 37.56
CA GLN A 322 -24.48 25.56 38.62
C GLN A 322 -23.82 25.47 40.01
N GLU A 323 -24.60 25.70 41.07
CA GLU A 323 -24.10 25.50 42.44
C GLU A 323 -23.73 24.04 42.68
N ILE A 324 -22.56 23.82 43.29
CA ILE A 324 -22.02 22.48 43.56
C ILE A 324 -22.87 21.78 44.63
N THR A 325 -23.79 20.95 44.15
CA THR A 325 -24.62 20.02 44.93
C THR A 325 -24.26 18.57 44.63
N GLU A 326 -24.68 17.65 45.50
CA GLU A 326 -24.48 16.21 45.32
C GLU A 326 -25.12 15.69 44.01
N ALA A 327 -26.27 16.26 43.61
CA ALA A 327 -26.93 15.96 42.34
C ALA A 327 -26.13 16.45 41.12
N THR A 328 -25.64 17.70 41.14
CA THR A 328 -24.80 18.23 40.04
C THR A 328 -23.46 17.48 39.92
N ILE A 329 -22.91 16.96 41.03
CA ILE A 329 -21.70 16.12 40.99
C ILE A 329 -21.99 14.79 40.27
N ALA A 330 -23.13 14.17 40.52
CA ALA A 330 -23.53 12.94 39.82
C ALA A 330 -23.74 13.19 38.31
N SER A 331 -24.45 14.27 37.93
CA SER A 331 -24.62 14.64 36.52
C SER A 331 -23.31 15.06 35.84
N LEU A 332 -22.36 15.65 36.57
CA LEU A 332 -21.01 15.94 36.07
C LEU A 332 -20.23 14.65 35.81
N GLN A 333 -20.32 13.64 36.70
CA GLN A 333 -19.69 12.33 36.49
C GLN A 333 -20.28 11.60 35.28
N GLU A 334 -21.61 11.65 35.10
CA GLU A 334 -22.31 11.11 33.93
C GLU A 334 -21.87 11.82 32.64
N GLY A 335 -21.82 13.15 32.63
CA GLY A 335 -21.34 13.93 31.49
C GLY A 335 -19.86 13.70 31.15
N LEU A 336 -19.00 13.47 32.14
CA LEU A 336 -17.60 13.10 31.94
C LEU A 336 -17.46 11.68 31.39
N ALA A 337 -18.33 10.75 31.80
CA ALA A 337 -18.39 9.41 31.22
C ALA A 337 -18.86 9.45 29.75
N GLN A 338 -19.87 10.28 29.43
CA GLN A 338 -20.30 10.50 28.05
C GLN A 338 -19.19 11.15 27.21
N LEU A 339 -18.48 12.16 27.74
CA LEU A 339 -17.34 12.77 27.05
C LEU A 339 -16.24 11.74 26.75
N ALA A 340 -15.94 10.85 27.71
CA ALA A 340 -14.96 9.78 27.52
C ALA A 340 -15.42 8.74 26.47
N HIS A 341 -16.71 8.44 26.39
CA HIS A 341 -17.28 7.59 25.34
C HIS A 341 -17.14 8.25 23.96
N ASN A 342 -17.68 9.46 23.78
CA ASN A 342 -17.60 10.19 22.51
C ASN A 342 -16.14 10.43 22.06
N THR A 343 -15.21 10.59 23.00
CA THR A 343 -13.77 10.72 22.68
C THR A 343 -13.18 9.41 22.17
N ARG A 344 -13.58 8.25 22.72
CA ARG A 344 -13.18 6.93 22.21
C ARG A 344 -13.78 6.67 20.82
N ASP A 345 -15.05 7.00 20.63
CA ASP A 345 -15.74 6.80 19.36
C ASP A 345 -15.20 7.74 18.27
N LEU A 346 -14.79 8.97 18.63
CA LEU A 346 -14.02 9.85 17.74
C LEU A 346 -12.69 9.21 17.36
N GLN A 347 -11.96 8.65 18.32
CA GLN A 347 -10.67 8.00 18.07
C GLN A 347 -10.84 6.80 17.11
N GLU A 348 -11.87 5.97 17.31
CA GLU A 348 -12.16 4.84 16.43
C GLU A 348 -12.53 5.28 15.01
N ASN A 349 -13.37 6.30 14.85
CA ASN A 349 -13.72 6.83 13.53
C ASN A 349 -12.52 7.52 12.83
N VAL A 350 -11.66 8.22 13.57
CA VAL A 350 -10.39 8.76 13.03
C VAL A 350 -9.46 7.63 12.58
N MET A 351 -9.39 6.52 13.32
CA MET A 351 -8.64 5.34 12.88
C MET A 351 -9.22 4.77 11.59
N ARG A 352 -10.55 4.60 11.48
CA ARG A 352 -11.23 4.07 10.27
C ARG A 352 -10.91 4.85 8.99
N ILE A 353 -10.66 6.16 9.07
CA ILE A 353 -10.24 6.99 7.92
C ILE A 353 -8.88 6.55 7.36
N ARG A 354 -7.98 6.03 8.18
CA ARG A 354 -6.64 5.56 7.78
C ARG A 354 -6.63 4.08 7.38
N MET A 355 -7.74 3.38 7.57
CA MET A 355 -7.88 1.97 7.20
C MET A 355 -8.20 1.82 5.72
N LEU A 356 -7.46 0.91 5.07
CA LEU A 356 -7.66 0.46 3.70
C LEU A 356 -8.00 -1.05 3.71
N PRO A 357 -8.85 -1.56 2.80
CA PRO A 357 -9.06 -2.99 2.63
C PRO A 357 -7.76 -3.77 2.41
N ILE A 358 -7.66 -4.98 2.99
CA ILE A 358 -6.49 -5.84 2.78
C ILE A 358 -6.39 -6.40 1.35
N SER A 359 -7.46 -6.28 0.54
CA SER A 359 -7.45 -6.59 -0.90
C SER A 359 -6.30 -5.95 -1.67
N PHE A 360 -5.88 -4.72 -1.31
CA PHE A 360 -4.73 -4.03 -1.91
C PHE A 360 -3.38 -4.75 -1.70
N VAL A 361 -3.28 -5.59 -0.66
CA VAL A 361 -2.14 -6.49 -0.45
C VAL A 361 -2.38 -7.82 -1.13
N PHE A 362 -3.61 -8.36 -1.06
CA PHE A 362 -3.97 -9.68 -1.59
C PHE A 362 -3.90 -9.73 -3.13
N SER A 363 -4.18 -8.62 -3.84
CA SER A 363 -4.17 -8.51 -5.31
C SER A 363 -2.85 -8.95 -5.97
N ARG A 364 -1.73 -8.87 -5.25
CA ARG A 364 -0.39 -9.26 -5.74
C ARG A 364 -0.13 -10.78 -5.67
N PHE A 365 -0.91 -11.51 -4.88
CA PHE A 365 -0.65 -12.93 -4.61
C PHE A 365 -1.06 -13.89 -5.73
N PRO A 366 -2.16 -13.71 -6.48
CA PRO A 366 -2.51 -14.60 -7.59
C PRO A 366 -1.37 -14.74 -8.62
N ARG A 367 -0.70 -13.65 -8.97
CA ARG A 367 0.49 -13.67 -9.84
C ARG A 367 1.68 -14.36 -9.21
N LEU A 368 2.04 -13.97 -7.98
CA LEU A 368 3.15 -14.56 -7.24
C LEU A 368 3.00 -16.09 -7.13
N VAL A 369 1.79 -16.56 -6.85
CA VAL A 369 1.45 -17.99 -6.82
C VAL A 369 1.60 -18.60 -8.20
N ARG A 370 1.01 -18.02 -9.26
CA ARG A 370 1.09 -18.52 -10.64
C ARG A 370 2.54 -18.67 -11.12
N ASP A 371 3.37 -17.65 -10.95
CA ASP A 371 4.77 -17.64 -11.40
C ASP A 371 5.63 -18.67 -10.65
N ILE A 372 5.47 -18.77 -9.32
CA ILE A 372 6.20 -19.75 -8.51
C ILE A 372 5.70 -21.17 -8.80
N SER A 373 4.39 -21.36 -8.97
CA SER A 373 3.78 -22.67 -9.29
C SER A 373 4.30 -23.21 -10.61
N GLN A 374 4.40 -22.37 -11.65
CA GLN A 374 5.01 -22.74 -12.94
C GLN A 374 6.51 -23.08 -12.77
N LYS A 375 7.26 -22.28 -12.01
CA LYS A 375 8.70 -22.49 -11.80
C LYS A 375 9.03 -23.77 -11.04
N LEU A 376 8.14 -24.23 -10.17
CA LEU A 376 8.31 -25.41 -9.31
C LEU A 376 7.64 -26.68 -9.85
N ASP A 377 6.96 -26.60 -10.99
CA ASP A 377 6.12 -27.68 -11.55
C ASP A 377 5.10 -28.22 -10.54
N LYS A 378 4.35 -27.29 -9.94
CA LYS A 378 3.24 -27.56 -9.01
C LYS A 378 1.93 -27.03 -9.60
N GLN A 379 0.81 -27.60 -9.17
CA GLN A 379 -0.53 -27.09 -9.44
C GLN A 379 -1.10 -26.54 -8.15
N VAL A 380 -1.48 -25.26 -8.12
CA VAL A 380 -1.92 -24.57 -6.91
C VAL A 380 -3.13 -23.68 -7.19
N GLU A 381 -4.15 -23.80 -6.34
CA GLU A 381 -5.30 -22.91 -6.23
C GLU A 381 -5.07 -21.94 -5.06
N LEU A 382 -5.20 -20.63 -5.31
CA LEU A 382 -5.16 -19.60 -4.28
C LEU A 382 -6.59 -19.22 -3.89
N LYS A 383 -6.92 -19.29 -2.61
CA LYS A 383 -8.22 -18.86 -2.06
C LYS A 383 -8.02 -17.60 -1.22
N LEU A 384 -8.71 -16.53 -1.57
CA LEU A 384 -8.73 -15.27 -0.83
C LEU A 384 -10.04 -15.20 -0.03
N LEU A 385 -9.95 -14.94 1.27
CA LEU A 385 -11.08 -14.84 2.19
C LEU A 385 -10.94 -13.58 3.03
N GLY A 386 -12.05 -12.84 3.18
CA GLY A 386 -12.08 -11.64 4.02
C GLY A 386 -11.29 -10.45 3.47
N GLU A 387 -11.17 -10.34 2.14
CA GLU A 387 -10.49 -9.23 1.43
C GLU A 387 -10.97 -7.81 1.83
N GLN A 388 -12.21 -7.70 2.30
CA GLN A 388 -12.82 -6.46 2.79
C GLN A 388 -12.38 -6.06 4.21
N THR A 389 -11.54 -6.87 4.86
CA THR A 389 -11.00 -6.58 6.21
C THR A 389 -10.13 -5.34 6.14
N GLU A 390 -10.54 -4.26 6.81
CA GLU A 390 -9.78 -3.00 6.82
C GLU A 390 -8.55 -3.09 7.74
N LEU A 391 -7.43 -2.50 7.30
CA LEU A 391 -6.11 -2.47 7.93
C LEU A 391 -5.45 -1.08 7.73
N ASP A 392 -4.69 -0.59 8.71
CA ASP A 392 -4.03 0.73 8.64
C ASP A 392 -2.98 0.78 7.51
N LYS A 393 -2.97 1.85 6.70
CA LYS A 393 -2.04 2.02 5.57
C LYS A 393 -0.57 1.71 5.92
N THR A 394 -0.06 2.17 7.08
CA THR A 394 1.34 1.92 7.47
C THR A 394 1.61 0.52 8.01
N VAL A 395 0.57 -0.18 8.48
CA VAL A 395 0.66 -1.60 8.81
C VAL A 395 0.60 -2.43 7.51
N MET A 396 -0.27 -2.05 6.58
CA MET A 396 -0.43 -2.64 5.24
C MET A 396 0.88 -2.61 4.42
N GLU A 397 1.56 -1.46 4.38
CA GLU A 397 2.86 -1.32 3.70
C GLU A 397 3.93 -2.24 4.31
N LYS A 398 3.96 -2.38 5.64
CA LYS A 398 4.97 -3.17 6.37
C LYS A 398 4.68 -4.67 6.43
N ILE A 399 3.41 -5.09 6.30
CA ILE A 399 3.02 -6.52 6.38
C ILE A 399 3.12 -7.24 5.03
N SER A 400 3.19 -6.50 3.92
CA SER A 400 3.29 -7.06 2.56
C SER A 400 4.51 -7.98 2.39
N ASP A 401 5.70 -7.52 2.79
CA ASP A 401 6.95 -8.30 2.73
C ASP A 401 6.90 -9.61 3.56
N PRO A 402 6.50 -9.59 4.86
CA PRO A 402 6.22 -10.79 5.64
C PRO A 402 5.27 -11.79 4.97
N MET A 403 4.15 -11.32 4.41
CA MET A 403 3.17 -12.20 3.76
C MET A 403 3.71 -12.84 2.48
N VAL A 404 4.41 -12.08 1.63
CA VAL A 404 5.07 -12.59 0.41
C VAL A 404 6.02 -13.74 0.74
N HIS A 405 6.75 -13.64 1.86
CA HIS A 405 7.65 -14.69 2.31
C HIS A 405 6.89 -15.92 2.84
N LEU A 406 5.84 -15.75 3.66
CA LEU A 406 5.05 -16.87 4.17
C LEU A 406 4.38 -17.67 3.05
N VAL A 407 3.73 -16.99 2.08
CA VAL A 407 3.14 -17.65 0.91
C VAL A 407 4.20 -18.35 0.07
N ARG A 408 5.36 -17.71 -0.17
CA ARG A 408 6.48 -18.37 -0.86
C ARG A 408 6.89 -19.67 -0.17
N ASN A 409 6.98 -19.69 1.16
CA ASN A 409 7.37 -20.91 1.89
C ASN A 409 6.32 -22.01 1.81
N SER A 410 5.02 -21.67 1.84
CA SER A 410 3.96 -22.63 1.54
C SER A 410 4.08 -23.19 0.12
N LEU A 411 4.45 -22.39 -0.88
CA LEU A 411 4.66 -22.85 -2.25
C LEU A 411 5.94 -23.67 -2.45
N ASP A 412 7.08 -23.23 -1.90
CA ASP A 412 8.41 -23.87 -2.05
C ASP A 412 8.49 -25.18 -1.23
N HIS A 413 8.10 -25.12 0.04
CA HIS A 413 8.38 -26.16 1.04
C HIS A 413 7.12 -26.81 1.66
N GLY A 414 6.00 -26.10 1.75
CA GLY A 414 4.74 -26.66 2.25
C GLY A 414 4.12 -27.65 1.27
N LEU A 415 3.79 -27.18 0.07
CA LEU A 415 3.14 -27.98 -0.97
C LEU A 415 4.09 -28.99 -1.62
N GLU A 416 3.56 -30.19 -1.80
CA GLU A 416 4.21 -31.31 -2.45
C GLU A 416 4.05 -31.22 -3.99
N THR A 417 4.87 -31.94 -4.76
CA THR A 417 4.66 -32.08 -6.21
C THR A 417 3.42 -32.94 -6.50
N VAL A 418 2.82 -32.79 -7.68
CA VAL A 418 1.59 -33.52 -8.07
C VAL A 418 1.72 -35.03 -7.87
N GLU A 419 2.85 -35.61 -8.29
CA GLU A 419 3.17 -37.04 -8.09
C GLU A 419 3.12 -37.48 -6.61
N LYS A 420 3.66 -36.64 -5.71
CA LYS A 420 3.69 -36.91 -4.27
C LYS A 420 2.31 -36.74 -3.62
N ARG A 421 1.55 -35.72 -4.02
CA ARG A 421 0.17 -35.50 -3.55
C ARG A 421 -0.72 -36.69 -3.90
N VAL A 422 -0.67 -37.16 -5.15
CA VAL A 422 -1.41 -38.35 -5.59
C VAL A 422 -0.94 -39.61 -4.86
N ALA A 423 0.37 -39.79 -4.64
CA ALA A 423 0.89 -40.90 -3.84
C ALA A 423 0.48 -40.87 -2.36
N ALA A 424 0.25 -39.67 -1.80
CA ALA A 424 -0.29 -39.46 -0.46
C ALA A 424 -1.83 -39.55 -0.39
N GLY A 425 -2.52 -39.73 -1.52
CA GLY A 425 -3.98 -39.78 -1.59
C GLY A 425 -4.68 -38.42 -1.49
N LYS A 426 -3.95 -37.32 -1.74
CA LYS A 426 -4.48 -35.95 -1.79
C LYS A 426 -4.94 -35.57 -3.20
N ASP A 427 -5.67 -34.47 -3.29
CA ASP A 427 -5.99 -33.81 -4.56
C ASP A 427 -4.69 -33.44 -5.31
N PRO A 428 -4.57 -33.65 -6.63
CA PRO A 428 -3.41 -33.20 -7.41
C PRO A 428 -3.14 -31.68 -7.33
N VAL A 429 -4.18 -30.87 -7.13
CA VAL A 429 -4.08 -29.42 -6.93
C VAL A 429 -3.88 -29.13 -5.44
N GLY A 430 -2.86 -28.35 -5.10
CA GLY A 430 -2.66 -27.83 -3.75
C GLY A 430 -3.51 -26.59 -3.49
N THR A 431 -4.00 -26.40 -2.27
CA THR A 431 -4.69 -25.17 -1.87
C THR A 431 -3.79 -24.33 -0.98
N VAL A 432 -3.64 -23.05 -1.31
CA VAL A 432 -3.17 -22.01 -0.36
C VAL A 432 -4.34 -21.07 -0.08
N THR A 433 -4.63 -20.82 1.19
CA THR A 433 -5.69 -19.90 1.60
C THR A 433 -5.09 -18.71 2.35
N LEU A 434 -5.42 -17.50 1.92
CA LEU A 434 -5.20 -16.25 2.64
C LEU A 434 -6.54 -15.79 3.23
N ASN A 435 -6.65 -15.81 4.55
CA ASN A 435 -7.85 -15.44 5.28
C ASN A 435 -7.56 -14.24 6.19
N ALA A 436 -8.41 -13.21 6.17
CA ALA A 436 -8.30 -12.06 7.06
C ALA A 436 -9.65 -11.77 7.73
N PHE A 437 -9.63 -11.48 9.03
CA PHE A 437 -10.84 -11.12 9.79
C PHE A 437 -10.51 -10.33 11.06
N HIS A 438 -11.52 -9.67 11.63
CA HIS A 438 -11.40 -9.01 12.93
C HIS A 438 -11.78 -9.97 14.07
N GLN A 439 -10.93 -10.10 15.09
CA GLN A 439 -11.18 -10.90 16.28
C GLN A 439 -10.63 -10.22 17.54
N GLY A 440 -11.51 -9.88 18.49
CA GLY A 440 -11.11 -9.41 19.83
C GLY A 440 -10.24 -8.15 19.83
N GLY A 441 -10.55 -7.16 18.99
CA GLY A 441 -9.76 -5.93 18.86
C GLY A 441 -8.47 -6.06 18.05
N ASN A 442 -8.21 -7.23 17.47
CA ASN A 442 -7.09 -7.49 16.58
C ASN A 442 -7.59 -7.84 15.18
N ILE A 443 -6.77 -7.55 14.18
CA ILE A 443 -6.87 -8.10 12.83
C ILE A 443 -6.07 -9.40 12.84
N VAL A 444 -6.72 -10.50 12.48
CA VAL A 444 -6.12 -11.82 12.35
C VAL A 444 -5.96 -12.12 10.87
N ILE A 445 -4.75 -12.47 10.47
CA ILE A 445 -4.41 -12.88 9.09
C ILE A 445 -3.85 -14.30 9.17
N GLU A 446 -4.49 -15.23 8.50
CA GLU A 446 -4.11 -16.64 8.44
C GLU A 446 -3.60 -16.98 7.03
N ILE A 447 -2.42 -17.59 6.96
CA ILE A 447 -1.84 -18.15 5.75
C ILE A 447 -1.85 -19.67 5.94
N MET A 448 -2.69 -20.36 5.19
CA MET A 448 -2.93 -21.81 5.31
C MET A 448 -2.48 -22.52 4.03
N ASP A 449 -1.82 -23.68 4.17
CA ASP A 449 -1.56 -24.62 3.08
C ASP A 449 -2.04 -26.03 3.44
N ASP A 450 -2.42 -26.82 2.43
CA ASP A 450 -2.78 -28.24 2.57
C ASP A 450 -1.60 -29.20 2.29
N GLY A 451 -0.38 -28.71 2.56
CA GLY A 451 0.88 -29.34 2.23
C GLY A 451 1.28 -30.52 3.10
N GLN A 452 2.56 -30.90 3.05
CA GLN A 452 3.09 -32.00 3.88
C GLN A 452 3.18 -31.64 5.37
N GLY A 453 3.00 -30.36 5.72
CA GLY A 453 3.24 -29.82 7.06
C GLY A 453 4.72 -29.67 7.41
N LEU A 454 5.01 -29.10 8.57
CA LEU A 454 6.35 -28.96 9.11
C LEU A 454 6.89 -30.32 9.57
N ASN A 455 8.14 -30.61 9.19
CA ASN A 455 8.81 -31.83 9.62
C ASN A 455 9.45 -31.63 11.01
N THR A 456 8.66 -31.82 12.06
CA THR A 456 9.08 -31.67 13.47
C THR A 456 10.35 -32.45 13.80
N THR A 457 10.53 -33.64 13.22
CA THR A 457 11.74 -34.46 13.40
C THR A 457 13.00 -33.74 12.89
N LYS A 458 12.99 -33.25 11.65
CA LYS A 458 14.12 -32.48 11.07
C LYS A 458 14.36 -31.17 11.80
N ILE A 459 13.30 -30.49 12.25
CA ILE A 459 13.41 -29.25 13.04
C ILE A 459 14.11 -29.56 14.37
N ARG A 460 13.69 -30.60 15.09
CA ARG A 460 14.33 -31.07 16.33
C ARG A 460 15.80 -31.45 16.11
N GLU A 461 16.11 -32.26 15.10
CA GLU A 461 17.48 -32.66 14.76
C GLU A 461 18.39 -31.45 14.46
N LYS A 462 17.90 -30.48 13.66
CA LYS A 462 18.67 -29.28 13.30
C LYS A 462 18.80 -28.31 14.49
N ALA A 463 17.82 -28.25 15.39
CA ALA A 463 17.89 -27.48 16.63
C ALA A 463 18.89 -28.07 17.64
N ILE A 464 18.95 -29.40 17.78
CA ILE A 464 19.98 -30.11 18.57
C ILE A 464 21.37 -29.83 18.00
N LYS A 465 21.54 -30.00 16.67
CA LYS A 465 22.81 -29.75 15.98
C LYS A 465 23.31 -28.31 16.13
N ASN A 466 22.41 -27.34 16.20
CA ASN A 466 22.71 -25.93 16.41
C ASN A 466 22.83 -25.54 17.90
N GLY A 467 22.67 -26.48 18.84
CA GLY A 467 22.78 -26.22 20.28
C GLY A 467 21.65 -25.39 20.89
N LEU A 468 20.48 -25.35 20.25
CA LEU A 468 19.32 -24.55 20.69
C LEU A 468 18.44 -25.27 21.72
N ILE A 469 18.44 -26.61 21.65
CA ILE A 469 17.76 -27.57 22.54
C ILE A 469 18.69 -28.77 22.80
N SER A 470 18.46 -29.49 23.89
CA SER A 470 19.18 -30.72 24.26
C SER A 470 18.45 -31.97 23.75
N GLU A 471 19.15 -33.09 23.55
CA GLU A 471 18.50 -34.37 23.17
C GLU A 471 17.48 -34.85 24.21
N SER A 472 17.68 -34.47 25.47
CA SER A 472 16.83 -34.76 26.64
C SER A 472 15.63 -33.85 26.80
N ASP A 473 15.49 -32.79 25.99
CA ASP A 473 14.37 -31.86 26.10
C ASP A 473 13.11 -32.50 25.51
N ASP A 474 12.08 -32.60 26.34
CA ASP A 474 10.74 -33.13 26.02
C ASP A 474 9.82 -31.94 25.68
N LEU A 475 9.81 -31.57 24.41
CA LEU A 475 9.06 -30.45 23.85
C LEU A 475 7.86 -30.98 23.05
N SER A 476 6.72 -30.31 23.15
CA SER A 476 5.56 -30.58 22.30
C SER A 476 5.83 -30.25 20.82
N ASP A 477 5.09 -30.86 19.90
CA ASP A 477 5.22 -30.57 18.46
C ASP A 477 5.05 -29.07 18.14
N ASN A 478 4.19 -28.36 18.88
CA ASN A 478 4.00 -26.92 18.73
C ASN A 478 5.24 -26.13 19.17
N GLU A 479 5.83 -26.46 20.33
CA GLU A 479 7.07 -25.83 20.79
C GLU A 479 8.25 -26.12 19.87
N ILE A 480 8.29 -27.30 19.24
CA ILE A 480 9.27 -27.65 18.21
C ILE A 480 9.04 -26.79 16.95
N ASN A 481 7.79 -26.63 16.51
CA ASN A 481 7.46 -25.79 15.34
C ASN A 481 7.82 -24.32 15.57
N GLU A 482 7.62 -23.78 16.78
CA GLU A 482 8.02 -22.40 17.14
C GLU A 482 9.54 -22.14 17.00
N LEU A 483 10.39 -23.18 17.06
CA LEU A 483 11.85 -23.03 16.87
C LEU A 483 12.22 -22.48 15.48
N ILE A 484 11.34 -22.56 14.48
CA ILE A 484 11.61 -22.03 13.13
C ILE A 484 11.86 -20.52 13.13
N PHE A 485 11.31 -19.77 14.10
CA PHE A 485 11.47 -18.33 14.20
C PHE A 485 12.77 -17.87 14.89
N LEU A 486 13.60 -18.81 15.37
CA LEU A 486 14.85 -18.46 16.06
C LEU A 486 15.89 -17.86 15.09
N PRO A 487 16.67 -16.84 15.52
CA PRO A 487 17.69 -16.22 14.68
C PRO A 487 18.69 -17.22 14.12
N GLY A 488 18.91 -17.20 12.80
CA GLY A 488 19.80 -18.13 12.11
C GLY A 488 19.25 -19.56 11.96
N PHE A 489 18.01 -19.84 12.36
CA PHE A 489 17.37 -21.11 12.09
C PHE A 489 16.82 -21.13 10.66
N SER A 490 17.51 -21.85 9.77
CA SER A 490 17.00 -22.18 8.43
C SER A 490 17.10 -23.67 8.20
N THR A 491 16.03 -24.26 7.67
CA THR A 491 15.99 -25.69 7.32
C THR A 491 16.75 -26.00 6.04
N ALA A 492 17.02 -25.00 5.18
CA ALA A 492 17.80 -25.17 3.96
C ALA A 492 19.27 -25.56 4.23
N ASP A 493 19.84 -26.37 3.34
CA ASP A 493 21.26 -26.79 3.39
C ASP A 493 22.13 -26.08 2.33
N GLN A 494 21.52 -25.28 1.44
CA GLN A 494 22.18 -24.37 0.52
C GLN A 494 21.45 -23.03 0.48
N VAL A 495 22.18 -21.94 0.26
CA VAL A 495 21.60 -20.62 -0.01
C VAL A 495 21.11 -20.61 -1.45
N SER A 496 19.80 -20.50 -1.65
CA SER A 496 19.19 -20.34 -2.98
C SER A 496 19.41 -18.91 -3.49
N ASP A 497 19.79 -18.76 -4.77
CA ASP A 497 19.93 -17.46 -5.43
C ASP A 497 18.63 -16.63 -5.40
N LEU A 498 17.47 -17.29 -5.23
CA LEU A 498 16.16 -16.63 -5.09
C LEU A 498 15.92 -15.99 -3.71
N SER A 499 16.84 -16.19 -2.76
CA SER A 499 16.75 -15.75 -1.35
C SER A 499 17.69 -14.56 -1.04
N GLY A 500 18.12 -13.84 -2.08
CA GLY A 500 19.19 -12.81 -2.06
C GLY A 500 19.00 -11.55 -1.19
N ARG A 501 18.13 -11.56 -0.18
CA ARG A 501 18.03 -10.53 0.87
C ARG A 501 18.22 -11.07 2.31
N GLY A 502 18.51 -12.36 2.48
CA GLY A 502 18.80 -12.93 3.82
C GLY A 502 17.59 -12.94 4.77
N VAL A 503 16.38 -13.04 4.21
CA VAL A 503 15.13 -13.04 4.98
C VAL A 503 14.89 -14.45 5.51
N GLY A 504 15.02 -14.67 6.82
CA GLY A 504 14.57 -15.87 7.50
C GLY A 504 13.19 -15.69 8.13
N MET A 505 12.67 -16.74 8.78
CA MET A 505 11.46 -16.63 9.62
C MET A 505 11.68 -15.73 10.83
N ASP A 506 12.93 -15.58 11.28
CA ASP A 506 13.34 -14.61 12.30
C ASP A 506 13.11 -13.15 11.86
N VAL A 507 13.26 -12.83 10.57
CA VAL A 507 12.95 -11.50 10.01
C VAL A 507 11.44 -11.29 9.92
N VAL A 508 10.68 -12.31 9.52
CA VAL A 508 9.21 -12.27 9.52
C VAL A 508 8.67 -11.98 10.92
N ARG A 509 9.14 -12.71 11.94
CA ARG A 509 8.76 -12.46 13.34
C ARG A 509 9.11 -11.03 13.78
N ARG A 510 10.35 -10.56 13.59
CA ARG A 510 10.74 -9.19 13.97
C ARG A 510 9.92 -8.10 13.29
N ASN A 511 9.56 -8.28 12.01
CA ASN A 511 8.76 -7.31 11.28
C ASN A 511 7.33 -7.22 11.85
N ILE A 512 6.77 -8.35 12.29
CA ILE A 512 5.43 -8.42 12.92
C ILE A 512 5.47 -7.88 14.37
N GLU A 513 6.51 -8.22 15.15
CA GLU A 513 6.74 -7.65 16.48
C GLU A 513 6.93 -6.12 16.44
N ALA A 514 7.60 -5.60 15.41
CA ALA A 514 7.76 -4.15 15.19
C ALA A 514 6.45 -3.42 14.83
N LEU A 515 5.38 -4.17 14.53
CA LEU A 515 4.01 -3.69 14.37
C LEU A 515 3.17 -3.86 15.64
N SER A 516 3.79 -4.25 16.77
CA SER A 516 3.14 -4.68 18.01
C SER A 516 2.21 -5.90 17.83
N GLY A 517 2.46 -6.72 16.82
CA GLY A 517 1.73 -7.96 16.56
C GLY A 517 2.45 -9.22 17.06
N SER A 518 1.79 -10.36 16.92
CA SER A 518 2.36 -11.70 17.13
C SER A 518 2.23 -12.57 15.89
N VAL A 519 3.08 -13.60 15.79
CA VAL A 519 2.97 -14.66 14.77
C VAL A 519 3.12 -16.03 15.42
N GLU A 520 2.10 -16.87 15.23
CA GLU A 520 1.99 -18.24 15.73
C GLU A 520 2.03 -19.22 14.55
N VAL A 521 2.55 -20.42 14.75
CA VAL A 521 2.49 -21.50 13.75
C VAL A 521 1.81 -22.76 14.29
N SER A 522 0.87 -23.28 13.53
CA SER A 522 0.23 -24.58 13.76
C SER A 522 0.44 -25.46 12.54
N SER A 523 0.87 -26.71 12.71
CA SER A 523 1.10 -27.62 11.59
C SER A 523 0.94 -29.07 12.01
N ALA A 524 0.38 -29.88 11.12
CA ALA A 524 0.21 -31.31 11.32
C ALA A 524 0.73 -32.10 10.08
N PRO A 525 1.56 -33.15 10.27
CA PRO A 525 2.12 -33.92 9.17
C PRO A 525 1.05 -34.49 8.24
N GLY A 526 1.21 -34.23 6.94
CA GLY A 526 0.28 -34.65 5.88
C GLY A 526 -1.03 -33.86 5.80
N VAL A 527 -1.30 -32.95 6.74
CA VAL A 527 -2.47 -32.04 6.70
C VAL A 527 -2.08 -30.68 6.13
N GLY A 528 -0.93 -30.14 6.55
CA GLY A 528 -0.42 -28.85 6.10
C GLY A 528 0.02 -27.93 7.23
N SER A 529 0.06 -26.62 6.96
CA SER A 529 0.52 -25.60 7.91
C SER A 529 -0.40 -24.39 7.91
N THR A 530 -0.55 -23.75 9.07
CA THR A 530 -1.25 -22.48 9.26
C THR A 530 -0.36 -21.53 10.04
N PHE A 531 -0.04 -20.39 9.44
CA PHE A 531 0.61 -19.27 10.10
C PHE A 531 -0.45 -18.23 10.45
N THR A 532 -0.59 -17.91 11.73
CA THR A 532 -1.57 -16.95 12.23
C THR A 532 -0.85 -15.70 12.71
N ILE A 533 -1.06 -14.59 12.01
CA ILE A 533 -0.57 -13.26 12.38
C ILE A 533 -1.69 -12.52 13.12
N ARG A 534 -1.39 -11.95 14.29
CA ARG A 534 -2.31 -11.07 15.02
C ARG A 534 -1.72 -9.67 15.04
N LEU A 535 -2.48 -8.68 14.56
CA LEU A 535 -2.09 -7.27 14.55
C LEU A 535 -3.13 -6.45 15.33
N PRO A 536 -2.74 -5.51 16.21
CA PRO A 536 -3.70 -4.68 16.91
C PRO A 536 -4.44 -3.74 15.93
N LEU A 537 -5.75 -3.57 16.09
CA LEU A 537 -6.57 -2.70 15.24
C LEU A 537 -6.19 -1.21 15.37
N THR A 538 -5.53 -0.82 16.47
CA THR A 538 -5.05 0.55 16.69
C THR A 538 -3.53 0.60 16.74
N LEU A 539 -2.95 1.56 16.05
CA LEU A 539 -1.56 1.92 16.29
C LEU A 539 -1.49 2.76 17.57
N ALA A 540 -0.58 2.35 18.46
CA ALA A 540 -0.14 3.12 19.61
C ALA A 540 -1.13 3.33 20.77
N ILE A 541 -2.07 2.42 21.05
CA ILE A 541 -2.73 2.32 22.37
C ILE A 541 -2.28 1.02 23.04
N LEU A 542 -1.99 1.07 24.34
CA LEU A 542 -1.59 -0.08 25.15
C LEU A 542 -2.28 -0.04 26.51
N ASP A 543 -2.86 -1.16 26.93
CA ASP A 543 -3.35 -1.33 28.30
C ASP A 543 -2.15 -1.52 29.24
N GLY A 544 -1.96 -0.55 30.14
CA GLY A 544 -0.80 -0.46 30.99
C GLY A 544 -1.15 -0.57 32.47
N GLN A 545 -0.44 -1.44 33.19
CA GLN A 545 -0.38 -1.38 34.65
C GLN A 545 0.68 -0.35 35.04
N LEU A 546 0.26 0.76 35.66
CA LEU A 546 1.20 1.72 36.21
C LEU A 546 1.85 1.13 37.47
N VAL A 547 3.16 1.28 37.59
CA VAL A 547 3.96 0.84 38.75
C VAL A 547 4.89 1.97 39.19
N ARG A 548 5.21 2.01 40.49
CA ARG A 548 6.17 2.97 41.04
C ARG A 548 7.50 2.29 41.38
N ILE A 549 8.59 2.98 41.06
CA ILE A 549 9.97 2.57 41.35
C ILE A 549 10.71 3.83 41.84
N ALA A 550 11.09 3.87 43.11
CA ALA A 550 11.48 5.08 43.82
C ALA A 550 10.43 6.20 43.62
N GLU A 551 10.85 7.34 43.08
CA GLU A 551 9.99 8.49 42.75
C GLU A 551 9.38 8.44 41.33
N HIS A 552 9.73 7.44 40.53
CA HIS A 552 9.39 7.35 39.11
C HIS A 552 8.21 6.41 38.86
N THR A 553 7.34 6.80 37.92
CA THR A 553 6.27 5.94 37.39
C THR A 553 6.73 5.27 36.11
N TYR A 554 6.46 3.98 36.01
CA TYR A 554 6.67 3.15 34.82
C TYR A 554 5.37 2.42 34.46
N ILE A 555 5.29 1.90 33.25
CA ILE A 555 4.14 1.14 32.76
C ILE A 555 4.59 -0.24 32.30
N ILE A 556 3.95 -1.27 32.84
CA ILE A 556 4.11 -2.66 32.39
C ILE A 556 2.91 -3.01 31.49
N PRO A 557 3.11 -3.56 30.28
CA PRO A 557 2.02 -4.00 29.42
C PRO A 557 1.13 -5.03 30.10
N LEU A 558 -0.18 -4.80 30.20
CA LEU A 558 -1.08 -5.67 30.97
C LEU A 558 -1.13 -7.10 30.40
N ILE A 559 -1.04 -7.25 29.08
CA ILE A 559 -0.96 -8.54 28.37
C ILE A 559 0.21 -9.43 28.80
N SER A 560 1.27 -8.84 29.34
CA SER A 560 2.46 -9.57 29.81
C SER A 560 2.39 -9.98 31.29
N ILE A 561 1.41 -9.47 32.06
CA ILE A 561 1.32 -9.72 33.50
C ILE A 561 0.48 -10.98 33.75
N ILE A 562 1.10 -11.99 34.37
CA ILE A 562 0.40 -13.20 34.82
C ILE A 562 -0.32 -12.94 36.14
N GLU A 563 0.43 -12.50 37.15
CA GLU A 563 -0.08 -12.22 38.49
C GLU A 563 0.81 -11.21 39.23
N SER A 564 0.29 -10.61 40.30
CA SER A 564 1.07 -9.76 41.19
C SER A 564 0.88 -10.20 42.65
N LEU A 565 1.95 -10.15 43.43
CA LEU A 565 1.99 -10.69 44.78
C LEU A 565 2.98 -9.95 45.69
N GLN A 566 2.73 -9.97 47.00
CA GLN A 566 3.70 -9.53 48.00
C GLN A 566 4.69 -10.67 48.31
N ILE A 567 5.98 -10.36 48.45
CA ILE A 567 7.02 -11.37 48.60
C ILE A 567 7.03 -11.94 50.02
N ASP A 568 6.91 -13.26 50.09
CA ASP A 568 7.20 -14.04 51.28
C ASP A 568 8.70 -14.42 51.29
N ILE A 569 9.49 -13.75 52.14
CA ILE A 569 10.94 -13.95 52.25
C ILE A 569 11.29 -15.44 52.47
N SER A 570 10.43 -16.23 53.13
CA SER A 570 10.70 -17.66 53.37
C SER A 570 10.73 -18.51 52.10
N LYS A 571 10.17 -18.00 50.99
CA LYS A 571 10.13 -18.66 49.67
C LYS A 571 11.17 -18.10 48.70
N VAL A 572 11.93 -17.08 49.09
CA VAL A 572 13.04 -16.52 48.30
C VAL A 572 14.30 -17.33 48.57
N SER A 573 14.93 -17.82 47.50
CA SER A 573 16.24 -18.46 47.52
C SER A 573 17.22 -17.64 46.71
N ARG A 574 18.48 -17.56 47.14
CA ARG A 574 19.56 -16.93 46.36
C ARG A 574 20.35 -18.00 45.61
N VAL A 575 20.51 -17.84 44.31
CA VAL A 575 21.24 -18.74 43.42
C VAL A 575 22.47 -18.02 42.89
N GLY A 576 23.66 -18.57 43.14
CA GLY A 576 24.93 -17.88 42.85
C GLY A 576 25.14 -16.67 43.78
N LYS A 577 25.80 -15.63 43.27
CA LYS A 577 26.10 -14.40 44.05
C LYS A 577 24.98 -13.37 44.00
N ASP A 578 24.38 -13.17 42.82
CA ASP A 578 23.64 -11.94 42.50
C ASP A 578 22.21 -12.17 41.97
N LEU A 579 21.72 -13.42 41.93
CA LEU A 579 20.35 -13.74 41.49
C LEU A 579 19.48 -14.25 42.65
N ASP A 580 18.40 -13.53 42.94
CA ASP A 580 17.34 -13.99 43.84
C ASP A 580 16.24 -14.66 43.01
N VAL A 581 15.70 -15.79 43.48
CA VAL A 581 14.58 -16.51 42.85
C VAL A 581 13.46 -16.72 43.88
N LEU A 582 12.21 -16.51 43.47
CA LEU A 582 11.02 -16.87 44.25
C LEU A 582 10.54 -18.26 43.82
N ARG A 583 10.32 -19.16 44.78
CA ARG A 583 9.54 -20.37 44.50
C ARG A 583 8.05 -20.02 44.47
N LEU A 584 7.46 -20.01 43.27
CA LEU A 584 6.03 -19.81 43.06
C LEU A 584 5.40 -21.13 42.60
N ARG A 585 4.58 -21.73 43.47
CA ARG A 585 4.02 -23.08 43.26
C ARG A 585 5.18 -24.09 43.10
N ASP A 586 5.32 -24.69 41.93
CA ASP A 586 6.39 -25.65 41.61
C ASP A 586 7.45 -25.11 40.65
N GLU A 587 7.39 -23.82 40.30
CA GLU A 587 8.36 -23.12 39.45
C GLU A 587 9.26 -22.18 40.28
N TYR A 588 10.48 -21.93 39.79
CA TYR A 588 11.40 -20.92 40.34
C TYR A 588 11.46 -19.71 39.41
N ILE A 589 10.95 -18.58 39.87
CA ILE A 589 10.85 -17.33 39.11
C ILE A 589 11.99 -16.39 39.53
N PRO A 590 12.90 -15.99 38.63
CA PRO A 590 13.97 -15.05 38.93
C PRO A 590 13.41 -13.64 39.21
N ILE A 591 13.94 -12.98 40.23
CA ILE A 591 13.53 -11.64 40.67
C ILE A 591 14.45 -10.59 40.05
N LEU A 592 13.89 -9.73 39.19
CA LEU A 592 14.56 -8.59 38.58
C LEU A 592 14.24 -7.31 39.37
N ARG A 593 15.30 -6.69 39.91
CA ARG A 593 15.20 -5.45 40.69
C ARG A 593 15.20 -4.26 39.73
N LEU A 594 14.03 -3.74 39.37
CA LEU A 594 13.93 -2.69 38.36
C LEU A 594 14.69 -1.40 38.74
N TYR A 595 14.75 -1.05 40.03
CA TYR A 595 15.57 0.07 40.50
C TYR A 595 17.07 -0.12 40.21
N THR A 596 17.57 -1.36 40.22
CA THR A 596 18.97 -1.66 39.89
C THR A 596 19.21 -1.55 38.39
N ILE A 597 18.27 -2.07 37.57
CA ILE A 597 18.40 -2.06 36.10
C ILE A 597 18.29 -0.64 35.54
N PHE A 598 17.33 0.16 36.02
CA PHE A 598 17.17 1.56 35.62
C PHE A 598 18.04 2.55 36.44
N ASN A 599 18.92 2.06 37.31
CA ASN A 599 19.88 2.83 38.10
C ASN A 599 19.25 3.96 38.97
N HIS A 600 18.12 3.64 39.61
CA HIS A 600 17.40 4.55 40.51
C HIS A 600 17.92 4.46 41.95
N GLN A 601 18.03 5.62 42.61
CA GLN A 601 18.31 5.71 44.04
C GLN A 601 17.02 5.93 44.84
N GLY A 602 17.00 5.48 46.10
CA GLY A 602 15.86 5.72 47.00
C GLY A 602 14.67 4.77 46.84
N ALA A 603 14.80 3.69 46.05
CA ALA A 603 13.81 2.63 45.98
C ALA A 603 13.76 1.78 47.27
N ILE A 604 12.70 0.98 47.44
CA ILE A 604 12.57 0.09 48.60
C ILE A 604 13.39 -1.19 48.36
N GLU A 605 14.55 -1.29 49.00
CA GLU A 605 15.43 -2.47 48.84
C GLU A 605 14.94 -3.72 49.59
N THR A 606 14.02 -3.56 50.56
CA THR A 606 13.54 -4.63 51.45
C THR A 606 12.37 -5.40 50.83
N LEU A 607 12.63 -6.67 50.46
CA LEU A 607 11.70 -7.54 49.71
C LEU A 607 10.29 -7.69 50.34
N ASP A 608 10.18 -7.68 51.67
CA ASP A 608 8.90 -7.80 52.39
C ASP A 608 7.97 -6.59 52.21
N LYS A 609 8.50 -5.44 51.78
CA LYS A 609 7.77 -4.17 51.59
C LYS A 609 7.57 -3.79 50.12
N THR A 610 8.08 -4.60 49.21
CA THR A 610 7.93 -4.46 47.77
C THR A 610 6.89 -5.43 47.23
N LEU A 611 6.36 -5.12 46.05
CA LEU A 611 5.48 -6.00 45.28
C LEU A 611 6.27 -6.65 44.16
N LEU A 612 5.92 -7.89 43.83
CA LEU A 612 6.46 -8.62 42.69
C LEU A 612 5.37 -8.74 41.63
N VAL A 613 5.63 -8.19 40.45
CA VAL A 613 4.79 -8.38 39.25
C VAL A 613 5.39 -9.52 38.44
N VAL A 614 4.71 -10.66 38.39
CA VAL A 614 5.14 -11.81 37.58
C VAL A 614 4.71 -11.54 36.14
N VAL A 615 5.70 -11.42 35.26
CA VAL A 615 5.49 -11.20 33.83
C VAL A 615 6.06 -12.33 32.99
N GLU A 616 5.53 -12.50 31.78
CA GLU A 616 5.95 -13.50 30.81
C GLU A 616 6.27 -12.85 29.46
N SER A 617 7.36 -13.32 28.84
CA SER A 617 7.76 -13.01 27.48
C SER A 617 8.61 -14.17 26.95
N ASP A 618 8.42 -14.58 25.69
CA ASP A 618 9.15 -15.69 25.05
C ASP A 618 9.14 -17.01 25.87
N ASN A 619 7.98 -17.35 26.48
CA ASN A 619 7.80 -18.48 27.41
C ASN A 619 8.71 -18.42 28.67
N GLN A 620 9.27 -17.26 29.00
CA GLN A 620 10.09 -17.04 30.19
C GLN A 620 9.37 -16.13 31.18
N LYS A 621 9.13 -16.68 32.38
CA LYS A 621 8.52 -15.95 33.49
C LYS A 621 9.61 -15.28 34.32
N VAL A 622 9.46 -13.98 34.57
CA VAL A 622 10.34 -13.21 35.47
C VAL A 622 9.50 -12.37 36.44
N GLY A 623 9.99 -12.19 37.66
CA GLY A 623 9.33 -11.38 38.67
C GLY A 623 9.95 -9.98 38.71
N LEU A 624 9.22 -8.96 38.30
CA LEU A 624 9.67 -7.57 38.37
C LEU A 624 9.37 -6.98 39.75
N LEU A 625 10.42 -6.54 40.45
CA LEU A 625 10.31 -5.93 41.76
C LEU A 625 9.94 -4.44 41.63
N VAL A 626 8.83 -4.04 42.24
CA VAL A 626 8.31 -2.66 42.24
C VAL A 626 7.97 -2.19 43.66
N ASP A 627 8.01 -0.89 43.89
CA ASP A 627 7.71 -0.30 45.19
C ASP A 627 6.19 -0.14 45.40
N ASP A 628 5.41 0.03 44.33
CA ASP A 628 3.95 0.15 44.41
C ASP A 628 3.26 -0.24 43.08
N LEU A 629 2.00 -0.67 43.18
CA LEU A 629 1.09 -0.92 42.06
C LEU A 629 0.01 0.17 42.05
N LEU A 630 -0.01 0.96 40.98
CA LEU A 630 -0.95 2.06 40.80
C LEU A 630 -2.19 1.58 40.01
N SER A 631 -2.96 2.49 39.43
CA SER A 631 -4.11 2.17 38.58
C SER A 631 -3.69 1.53 37.24
N GLN A 632 -4.61 0.77 36.65
CA GLN A 632 -4.53 0.39 35.24
C GLN A 632 -5.05 1.55 34.38
N GLN A 633 -4.43 1.79 33.22
CA GLN A 633 -4.85 2.83 32.29
C GLN A 633 -4.49 2.46 30.85
N GLN A 634 -5.36 2.79 29.91
CA GLN A 634 -5.00 2.80 28.49
C GLN A 634 -4.07 3.98 28.23
N VAL A 635 -2.89 3.72 27.65
CA VAL A 635 -1.85 4.72 27.41
C VAL A 635 -1.47 4.79 25.94
N VAL A 636 -1.23 6.00 25.43
CA VAL A 636 -0.80 6.19 24.05
C VAL A 636 0.71 6.04 23.95
N ILE A 637 1.18 5.07 23.16
CA ILE A 637 2.62 4.84 22.94
C ILE A 637 3.17 5.96 22.06
N LYS A 638 4.20 6.66 22.53
CA LYS A 638 5.03 7.54 21.71
C LYS A 638 6.39 6.88 21.54
N SER A 639 6.80 6.67 20.29
CA SER A 639 8.15 6.19 20.00
C SER A 639 9.18 7.21 20.51
N LEU A 640 10.20 6.71 21.21
CA LEU A 640 11.34 7.49 21.65
C LEU A 640 12.34 7.71 20.50
N GLU A 641 12.37 6.81 19.51
CA GLU A 641 13.42 6.71 18.49
C GLU A 641 13.51 7.92 17.55
N ALA A 642 12.43 8.70 17.43
CA ALA A 642 12.44 9.94 16.64
C ALA A 642 13.35 11.05 17.23
N ASN A 643 13.60 11.01 18.55
CA ASN A 643 14.33 12.07 19.27
C ASN A 643 15.49 11.53 20.14
N TYR A 644 15.49 10.23 20.44
CA TYR A 644 16.43 9.58 21.36
C TYR A 644 16.99 8.30 20.71
N GLN A 645 18.17 7.88 21.15
CA GLN A 645 18.68 6.56 20.81
C GLN A 645 17.83 5.48 21.49
N LYS A 646 17.75 4.29 20.89
CA LYS A 646 17.06 3.14 21.48
C LYS A 646 17.63 2.83 22.87
N VAL A 647 16.75 2.73 23.86
CA VAL A 647 17.10 2.43 25.26
C VAL A 647 16.66 1.00 25.56
N ASP A 648 17.63 0.11 25.84
CA ASP A 648 17.32 -1.27 26.19
C ASP A 648 16.45 -1.34 27.46
N GLY A 649 15.43 -2.21 27.45
CA GLY A 649 14.46 -2.33 28.55
C GLY A 649 13.32 -1.30 28.52
N VAL A 650 13.24 -0.43 27.51
CA VAL A 650 12.15 0.53 27.30
C VAL A 650 11.62 0.43 25.86
N SER A 651 10.33 0.14 25.70
CA SER A 651 9.66 0.03 24.39
C SER A 651 9.12 1.37 23.87
N GLY A 652 8.90 2.34 24.75
CA GLY A 652 8.42 3.67 24.39
C GLY A 652 8.11 4.53 25.62
N ALA A 653 7.43 5.64 25.39
CA ALA A 653 6.97 6.53 26.47
C ALA A 653 5.51 6.94 26.26
N THR A 654 4.85 7.40 27.33
CA THR A 654 3.53 8.01 27.26
C THR A 654 3.48 9.28 28.11
N ILE A 655 2.39 10.03 28.00
CA ILE A 655 2.08 11.19 28.84
C ILE A 655 0.86 10.82 29.69
N LEU A 656 1.02 10.85 31.01
CA LEU A 656 -0.04 10.59 31.98
C LEU A 656 -1.01 11.77 32.06
N GLY A 657 -2.19 11.57 32.66
CA GLY A 657 -3.23 12.61 32.75
C GLY A 657 -2.84 13.86 33.57
N ASP A 658 -1.76 13.80 34.34
CA ASP A 658 -1.16 14.93 35.06
C ASP A 658 -0.03 15.63 34.27
N GLY A 659 0.20 15.24 33.03
CA GLY A 659 1.23 15.77 32.14
C GLY A 659 2.63 15.18 32.34
N ARG A 660 2.85 14.25 33.29
CA ARG A 660 4.16 13.61 33.47
C ARG A 660 4.41 12.56 32.40
N VAL A 661 5.67 12.46 31.96
CA VAL A 661 6.12 11.40 31.05
C VAL A 661 6.38 10.13 31.85
N SER A 662 5.86 9.00 31.38
CA SER A 662 6.09 7.66 31.96
C SER A 662 6.67 6.74 30.89
N LEU A 663 7.62 5.89 31.25
CA LEU A 663 8.27 4.95 30.34
C LEU A 663 7.54 3.61 30.32
N ILE A 664 7.41 3.01 29.14
CA ILE A 664 6.80 1.69 28.94
C ILE A 664 7.93 0.65 28.91
N VAL A 665 7.81 -0.36 29.77
CA VAL A 665 8.84 -1.36 29.99
C VAL A 665 8.86 -2.38 28.85
N ASP A 666 10.04 -2.63 28.27
CA ASP A 666 10.30 -3.75 27.36
C ASP A 666 10.80 -4.96 28.17
N ILE A 667 9.94 -5.96 28.35
CA ILE A 667 10.24 -7.15 29.15
C ILE A 667 11.26 -8.05 28.46
N SER A 668 11.15 -8.24 27.14
CA SER A 668 12.13 -9.02 26.37
C SER A 668 13.52 -8.37 26.43
N GLY A 669 13.57 -7.04 26.40
CA GLY A 669 14.76 -6.23 26.64
C GLY A 669 15.32 -6.36 28.06
N LEU A 670 14.47 -6.28 29.09
CA LEU A 670 14.87 -6.47 30.49
C LEU A 670 15.46 -7.86 30.76
N ILE A 671 14.86 -8.92 30.20
CA ILE A 671 15.37 -10.29 30.34
C ILE A 671 16.78 -10.38 29.74
N LYS A 672 17.00 -9.81 28.55
CA LYS A 672 18.33 -9.76 27.91
C LYS A 672 19.34 -8.96 28.75
N LEU A 673 18.97 -7.79 29.26
CA LEU A 673 19.81 -6.95 30.12
C LEU A 673 20.20 -7.65 31.43
N SER A 674 19.30 -8.45 32.01
CA SER A 674 19.54 -9.16 33.27
C SER A 674 20.58 -10.29 33.18
N GLY A 675 20.97 -10.70 31.96
CA GLY A 675 21.91 -11.80 31.75
C GLY A 675 21.34 -13.19 32.07
N LEU A 676 20.03 -13.31 32.34
CA LEU A 676 19.33 -14.58 32.51
C LEU A 676 19.43 -15.44 31.24
N LYS A 677 20.27 -16.47 31.29
CA LYS A 677 20.27 -17.56 30.29
C LYS A 677 19.34 -18.67 30.75
N LYS A 678 18.71 -19.37 29.79
CA LYS A 678 17.73 -20.46 29.99
C LYS A 678 18.03 -21.30 31.24
N PRO A 679 17.07 -21.45 32.18
CA PRO A 679 17.14 -22.49 33.21
C PRO A 679 17.41 -23.86 32.54
N GLY A 680 18.38 -24.61 33.04
CA GLY A 680 18.85 -25.87 32.43
C GLY A 680 20.18 -25.79 31.66
N SER A 681 20.67 -24.58 31.34
CA SER A 681 21.96 -24.41 30.64
C SER A 681 23.21 -24.40 31.55
N GLN A 682 23.06 -24.65 32.84
CA GLN A 682 24.17 -24.81 33.80
C GLN A 682 24.26 -26.27 34.25
N GLU A 683 25.41 -26.90 34.00
CA GLU A 683 25.79 -28.09 34.75
C GLU A 683 25.81 -27.74 36.24
N LEU A 684 24.96 -28.42 37.03
CA LEU A 684 25.02 -28.38 38.48
C LEU A 684 26.31 -29.07 38.93
N ILE A 685 27.41 -28.31 39.02
CA ILE A 685 28.65 -28.73 39.67
C ILE A 685 28.36 -28.86 41.17
N ILE A 686 27.82 -30.01 41.56
CA ILE A 686 27.73 -30.42 42.95
C ILE A 686 29.15 -30.74 43.40
N GLU A 687 29.78 -29.79 44.10
CA GLU A 687 31.06 -30.04 44.78
C GLU A 687 30.87 -31.12 45.85
N SER A 688 31.11 -32.37 45.47
CA SER A 688 31.09 -33.49 46.40
C SER A 688 32.25 -33.37 47.40
N LYS A 689 31.92 -32.99 48.64
CA LYS A 689 32.86 -33.04 49.77
C LYS A 689 33.20 -34.50 50.11
N ALA A 690 34.20 -35.05 49.44
CA ALA A 690 34.69 -36.41 49.68
C ALA A 690 36.21 -36.55 49.44
N SER A 691 37.03 -35.99 50.34
CA SER A 691 38.36 -36.53 50.72
C SER A 691 39.16 -35.54 51.58
N LEU A 692 39.07 -35.64 52.91
CA LEU A 692 40.07 -35.04 53.84
C LEU A 692 40.03 -35.65 55.25
N GLU A 693 39.93 -36.99 55.34
CA GLU A 693 40.30 -37.74 56.55
C GLU A 693 41.31 -38.84 56.16
N ALA A 694 42.59 -38.52 56.34
CA ALA A 694 43.71 -39.45 56.22
C ALA A 694 44.88 -38.98 57.12
N SER A 695 44.62 -38.80 58.42
CA SER A 695 45.59 -38.77 59.53
C SER A 695 44.84 -38.89 60.85
#